data_AF-A0A220S8C5-F1
#
_entry.id   AF-A0A220S8C5-F1
#
_cell.length_a   1.000
_cell.length_b   1.000
_cell.length_c   1.000
_cell.angle_alpha   90.00
_cell.angle_beta   90.00
_cell.angle_gamma   90.00
#
_symmetry.space_group_name_H-M   'P 1'
#
loop_
_entity.id
_entity.type
_entity.pdbx_description
1 polymer ?
#
loop_
_entity_poly.entity_id
_entity_poly.type
_entity_poly.pdbx_seq_one_letter_code
_entity_poly.pdbx_strand_id
1 'polypeptide(L)'
;MSDQININVTDLVPPANIATIDKDGLLGNAVSKDKFNTDFASLSNQLDQKIETLKEQVESDFKGTVNPTSPAPTEDGSYKPEISSEDDKPTDPNSTADWGTKYPNLGNLRAKRGYYTMFYKKGTVWTRSETKMPDVSNNVAKFADLDFPAGPDTQTLYNDIYWYVLPGKSATITDIPNDDSLIWKRIGEAVSIKTYITESVKTDTYTSNEFFASSNNFAAFAFAFASYKDFNQTVIKVGQISGTTKPVTEVNMRICEESMTGTELARVKKTVSIAEGDVVDVAFDHSLITNTSNKVLWVEFWCNGKTGLFKGNTAGTVPYKYKSDTMTYADFPTQSADGASPKQRFYLVLNKVTETIKFKDSLISKKVSLTDTNPVESKAVAEKIAEYDAVITDGFVTDSLDTKGTITLNVNNSIFKGWGQIKGKLTNFNRLGYMFKAFDATMIPTQVTCIVRETSSTGPIIFNKTKPVSLELNVIKNIYFDLDETYINTADKDIFVSFIGNGMFSLYGGAAATDFNSVLAVKYTTALGTDTLTGTVSNLKYVMYCEVIKGHFEKQLTKKESDRIRGFGDPDVLYTSKYHVFPGSQLNIYNKNVCVPQFGDNNDNYVLNYDGPVGKQYKRQWRLDPVPESMNQTMALYVMRGRDVLASKVQNLLSVGLNAGNGVTRDFLLIADSTGTGKKITGPLMDDIFGNDVMKIRCIGEQGPAGYKNEAISGARVDTFYTAGLPLYKINITATPSVWPGLGSVYSQGSNTYRVDEVNPTGGTGGTAYFSVAVLTGTGPTNTGTLNKVSGSGDAIINYSSVTQPVVNKFFNPSTNKFDFAYYLSITNQTFASNGTVAIQIGINEIFSAVTLSDAQTRVDIAIAKYNDIISSIHAYDSTIRIGIVVTFPPTDQNAFGENYSNGQYAEMYRKTGLVTWQKRLHQEYDNSTSYNNRVYLIPVHLSVDTDYDFPEETRPVSKGSTKTETVKINAVHPDEILGSKSIAMGISGLIKFFG
;
A
#
# COMPACT_ATOMS: atom_id res chain seq x y z
N MET A 1 -57.51 41.61 26.85
CA MET A 1 -56.55 42.74 26.85
C MET A 1 -55.27 42.18 27.43
N SER A 2 -54.35 41.84 26.54
CA SER A 2 -53.14 42.62 26.17
C SER A 2 -52.01 42.14 27.09
N ASP A 3 -51.00 41.43 26.58
CA ASP A 3 -50.06 41.97 25.60
C ASP A 3 -49.58 40.91 24.59
N GLN A 4 -49.83 41.17 23.31
CA GLN A 4 -49.20 40.43 22.22
C GLN A 4 -47.88 41.13 21.87
N ILE A 5 -46.75 40.50 22.20
CA ILE A 5 -45.42 40.99 21.80
C ILE A 5 -45.16 40.51 20.37
N ASN A 6 -45.15 41.44 19.41
CA ASN A 6 -44.71 41.17 18.05
C ASN A 6 -43.20 41.44 17.95
N ILE A 7 -42.42 40.39 17.66
CA ILE A 7 -40.98 40.51 17.40
C ILE A 7 -40.79 40.50 15.87
N ASN A 8 -40.41 41.65 15.31
CA ASN A 8 -39.97 41.75 13.92
C ASN A 8 -38.45 41.55 13.86
N VAL A 9 -38.02 40.39 13.37
CA VAL A 9 -36.61 40.13 13.05
C VAL A 9 -36.36 40.59 11.62
N THR A 10 -35.68 41.73 11.45
CA THR A 10 -35.44 42.36 10.14
C THR A 10 -34.09 42.03 9.53
N ASP A 11 -33.32 41.12 10.12
CA ASP A 11 -31.98 40.76 9.63
C ASP A 11 -31.74 39.23 9.71
N LEU A 12 -31.24 38.64 8.63
CA LEU A 12 -30.97 37.20 8.49
C LEU A 12 -29.53 36.82 8.91
N VAL A 13 -28.76 37.77 9.45
CA VAL A 13 -27.45 37.49 10.03
C VAL A 13 -27.64 37.19 11.53
N PRO A 14 -27.17 36.03 12.05
CA PRO A 14 -27.23 35.76 13.48
C PRO A 14 -26.44 36.85 14.22
N PRO A 15 -27.02 37.55 15.23
CA PRO A 15 -26.27 38.55 15.97
C PRO A 15 -25.07 37.90 16.66
N ALA A 16 -23.97 38.65 16.77
CA ALA A 16 -22.73 38.19 17.42
C ALA A 16 -22.90 37.78 18.91
N ASN A 17 -24.05 38.11 19.50
CA ASN A 17 -24.41 37.84 20.87
C ASN A 17 -25.70 37.01 20.91
N ILE A 18 -25.66 35.88 21.63
CA ILE A 18 -26.83 35.04 21.88
C ILE A 18 -27.60 35.68 23.03
N ALA A 19 -28.77 36.24 22.77
CA ALA A 19 -29.70 36.66 23.80
C ALA A 19 -30.64 35.49 24.13
N THR A 20 -30.57 34.95 25.34
CA THR A 20 -31.54 33.97 25.84
C THR A 20 -32.52 34.66 26.78
N ILE A 21 -33.81 34.58 26.48
CA ILE A 21 -34.89 34.91 27.41
C ILE A 21 -35.20 33.61 28.15
N ASP A 22 -35.13 33.62 29.49
CA ASP A 22 -35.53 32.46 30.28
C ASP A 22 -37.06 32.32 30.33
N LYS A 23 -37.54 31.20 30.88
CA LYS A 23 -38.97 30.87 30.95
C LYS A 23 -39.83 31.87 31.74
N ASP A 24 -39.20 32.79 32.47
CA ASP A 24 -39.86 33.80 33.31
C ASP A 24 -39.78 35.21 32.69
N GLY A 25 -39.28 35.33 31.45
CA GLY A 25 -39.32 36.57 30.68
C GLY A 25 -38.25 37.60 31.07
N LEU A 26 -37.24 37.21 31.86
CA LEU A 26 -36.14 38.11 32.22
C LEU A 26 -35.04 38.06 31.15
N LEU A 27 -34.57 39.25 30.74
CA LEU A 27 -33.43 39.42 29.84
C LEU A 27 -32.16 38.87 30.50
N GLY A 28 -31.80 37.63 30.18
CA GLY A 28 -30.54 37.03 30.59
C GLY A 28 -29.36 37.67 29.86
N ASN A 29 -28.33 38.06 30.62
CA ASN A 29 -27.10 38.69 30.13
C ASN A 29 -26.56 38.01 28.87
N ALA A 30 -26.48 38.75 27.76
CA ALA A 30 -25.97 38.24 26.50
C ALA A 30 -24.48 37.86 26.65
N VAL A 31 -24.17 36.57 26.46
CA VAL A 31 -22.79 36.06 26.47
C VAL A 31 -22.26 36.14 25.04
N SER A 32 -21.14 36.83 24.82
CA SER A 32 -20.51 36.90 23.49
C SER A 32 -19.98 35.52 23.07
N LYS A 33 -19.90 35.25 21.77
CA LYS A 33 -19.31 34.02 21.22
C LYS A 33 -17.90 33.75 21.77
N ASP A 34 -17.12 34.81 21.99
CA ASP A 34 -15.77 34.69 22.55
C ASP A 34 -15.79 34.25 24.01
N LYS A 35 -16.76 34.75 24.79
CA LYS A 35 -16.94 34.30 26.18
C LYS A 35 -17.45 32.86 26.22
N PHE A 36 -18.36 32.45 25.33
CA PHE A 36 -18.79 31.05 25.22
C PHE A 36 -17.63 30.12 24.89
N ASN A 37 -16.82 30.47 23.89
CA ASN A 37 -15.65 29.67 23.51
C ASN A 37 -14.62 29.58 24.64
N THR A 38 -14.42 30.67 25.38
CA THR A 38 -13.52 30.71 26.54
C THR A 38 -14.04 29.85 27.68
N ASP A 39 -15.33 29.94 27.99
CA ASP A 39 -15.98 29.15 29.04
C ASP A 39 -16.00 27.65 28.67
N PHE A 40 -16.21 27.31 27.38
CA PHE A 40 -16.14 25.95 26.86
C PHE A 40 -14.73 25.36 26.94
N ALA A 41 -13.71 26.12 26.53
CA ALA A 41 -12.31 25.70 26.65
C ALA A 41 -11.89 25.50 28.12
N SER A 42 -12.35 26.38 29.02
CA SER A 42 -12.13 26.23 30.47
C SER A 42 -12.79 24.95 31.02
N LEU A 43 -14.01 24.63 30.58
CA LEU A 43 -14.72 23.42 31.00
C LEU A 43 -14.03 22.15 30.47
N SER A 44 -13.53 22.16 29.24
CA SER A 44 -12.74 21.05 28.68
C SER A 44 -11.48 20.78 29.51
N ASN A 45 -10.73 21.83 29.83
CA ASN A 45 -9.51 21.70 30.65
C ASN A 45 -9.82 21.21 32.07
N GLN A 46 -10.94 21.62 32.67
CA GLN A 46 -11.38 21.11 33.98
C GLN A 46 -11.80 19.64 33.93
N LEU A 47 -12.37 19.19 32.80
CA LEU A 47 -12.72 17.78 32.60
C LEU A 47 -11.46 16.92 32.50
N ASP A 48 -10.47 17.37 31.74
CA ASP A 48 -9.18 16.67 31.59
C ASP A 48 -8.44 16.57 32.94
N GLN A 49 -8.43 17.64 33.74
CA GLN A 49 -7.87 17.62 35.09
C GLN A 49 -8.61 16.65 36.01
N LYS A 50 -9.95 16.61 35.97
CA LYS A 50 -10.74 15.65 36.78
C LYS A 50 -10.50 14.19 36.37
N ILE A 51 -10.27 13.92 35.09
CA ILE A 51 -9.94 12.58 34.61
C ILE A 51 -8.59 12.11 35.19
N GLU A 52 -7.59 12.99 35.23
CA GLU A 52 -6.29 12.66 35.84
C GLU A 52 -6.39 12.47 37.37
N THR A 53 -7.13 13.33 38.08
CA THR A 53 -7.34 13.14 39.53
C THR A 53 -8.10 11.84 39.85
N LEU A 54 -9.03 11.41 39.00
CA LEU A 54 -9.74 10.13 39.14
C LEU A 54 -8.82 8.93 38.93
N LYS A 55 -7.86 9.00 38.00
CA LYS A 55 -6.84 7.95 37.81
C LYS A 55 -5.94 7.82 39.05
N GLU A 56 -5.49 8.96 39.60
CA GLU A 56 -4.68 8.98 40.83
C GLU A 56 -5.45 8.45 42.06
N GLN A 57 -6.75 8.76 42.17
CA GLN A 57 -7.61 8.19 43.23
C GLN A 57 -7.77 6.66 43.10
N VAL A 58 -7.91 6.13 41.89
CA VAL A 58 -8.05 4.67 41.66
C VAL A 58 -6.78 3.90 42.06
N GLU A 59 -5.59 4.50 41.90
CA GLU A 59 -4.31 3.89 42.31
C GLU A 59 -4.07 3.93 43.83
N SER A 60 -4.48 5.00 44.52
CA SER A 60 -4.31 5.14 45.98
C SER A 60 -5.26 4.28 46.82
N ASP A 61 -6.35 3.77 46.21
CA ASP A 61 -7.40 2.99 46.89
C ASP A 61 -7.27 1.47 46.70
N PHE A 62 -6.07 0.97 46.37
CA PHE A 62 -5.79 -0.45 46.15
C PHE A 62 -5.96 -1.29 47.43
N LYS A 63 -6.82 -2.32 47.35
CA LYS A 63 -7.18 -3.21 48.48
C LYS A 63 -6.69 -4.65 48.32
N GLY A 64 -6.17 -5.04 47.15
CA GLY A 64 -5.54 -6.34 46.93
C GLY A 64 -6.00 -7.10 45.69
N THR A 65 -5.77 -8.42 45.69
CA THR A 65 -6.04 -9.32 44.55
C THR A 65 -7.32 -10.14 44.78
N VAL A 66 -8.08 -10.43 43.73
CA VAL A 66 -9.34 -11.18 43.77
C VAL A 66 -9.30 -12.39 42.82
N ASN A 67 -9.84 -13.52 43.28
CA ASN A 67 -9.96 -14.78 42.53
C ASN A 67 -11.40 -14.99 42.04
N PRO A 68 -11.64 -15.57 40.85
CA PRO A 68 -12.99 -15.81 40.33
C PRO A 68 -13.84 -16.76 41.20
N THR A 69 -13.23 -17.58 42.07
CA THR A 69 -13.95 -18.51 42.96
C THR A 69 -14.02 -18.07 44.42
N SER A 70 -13.38 -16.95 44.80
CA SER A 70 -13.37 -16.48 46.18
C SER A 70 -14.61 -15.65 46.55
N PRO A 71 -14.96 -15.51 47.83
CA PRO A 71 -15.99 -14.56 48.26
C PRO A 71 -15.65 -13.13 47.80
N ALA A 72 -16.68 -12.37 47.42
CA ALA A 72 -16.49 -10.98 46.99
C ALA A 72 -15.99 -10.11 48.16
N PRO A 73 -15.00 -9.23 47.96
CA PRO A 73 -14.51 -8.34 49.01
C PRO A 73 -15.61 -7.45 49.58
N THR A 74 -15.57 -7.19 50.89
CA THR A 74 -16.56 -6.35 51.57
C THR A 74 -16.22 -4.86 51.56
N GLU A 75 -14.94 -4.51 51.42
CA GLU A 75 -14.47 -3.11 51.45
C GLU A 75 -14.55 -2.44 50.07
N ASP A 76 -14.87 -1.15 50.05
CA ASP A 76 -14.79 -0.34 48.83
C ASP A 76 -13.33 -0.07 48.45
N GLY A 77 -13.04 0.00 47.16
CA GLY A 77 -11.70 0.25 46.64
C GLY A 77 -11.35 -0.57 45.39
N SER A 78 -10.08 -0.52 45.02
CA SER A 78 -9.55 -1.11 43.78
C SER A 78 -8.97 -2.50 44.03
N TYR A 79 -9.38 -3.47 43.21
CA TYR A 79 -8.98 -4.87 43.28
C TYR A 79 -8.44 -5.36 41.94
N LYS A 80 -7.39 -6.19 41.99
CA LYS A 80 -6.75 -6.75 40.80
C LYS A 80 -7.19 -8.20 40.56
N PRO A 81 -7.61 -8.58 39.35
CA PRO A 81 -7.91 -9.98 39.05
C PRO A 81 -6.64 -10.85 39.12
N GLU A 82 -6.75 -12.01 39.76
CA GLU A 82 -5.67 -12.99 39.89
C GLU A 82 -5.40 -13.73 38.56
N ILE A 83 -6.46 -14.00 37.80
CA ILE A 83 -6.46 -14.81 36.58
C ILE A 83 -7.01 -14.00 35.40
N SER A 84 -6.37 -14.10 34.24
CA SER A 84 -6.85 -13.57 32.96
C SER A 84 -6.63 -14.58 31.82
N SER A 85 -7.46 -14.52 30.78
CA SER A 85 -7.45 -15.50 29.68
C SER A 85 -7.88 -14.89 28.34
N GLU A 86 -7.82 -15.70 27.28
CA GLU A 86 -8.42 -15.40 25.97
C GLU A 86 -9.77 -16.10 25.77
N ASP A 87 -10.43 -16.51 26.85
CA ASP A 87 -11.71 -17.21 26.76
C ASP A 87 -12.75 -16.32 26.07
N ASP A 88 -13.53 -16.91 25.17
CA ASP A 88 -14.54 -16.20 24.37
C ASP A 88 -13.98 -15.07 23.47
N LYS A 89 -12.66 -15.05 23.18
CA LYS A 89 -12.04 -14.03 22.32
C LYS A 89 -12.58 -14.11 20.89
N PRO A 90 -13.22 -13.05 20.36
CA PRO A 90 -13.73 -13.05 19.00
C PRO A 90 -12.60 -13.16 17.97
N THR A 91 -12.85 -13.86 16.87
CA THR A 91 -11.91 -13.93 15.73
C THR A 91 -11.85 -12.62 14.94
N ASP A 92 -12.86 -11.76 15.09
CA ASP A 92 -12.90 -10.41 14.53
C ASP A 92 -12.15 -9.43 15.47
N PRO A 93 -11.03 -8.82 15.03
CA PRO A 93 -10.26 -7.87 15.84
C PRO A 93 -11.02 -6.59 16.19
N ASN A 94 -12.13 -6.28 15.51
CA ASN A 94 -12.98 -5.12 15.77
C ASN A 94 -14.22 -5.43 16.62
N SER A 95 -14.38 -6.68 17.08
CA SER A 95 -15.51 -7.07 17.90
C SER A 95 -15.52 -6.34 19.24
N THR A 96 -16.67 -5.78 19.60
CA THR A 96 -16.92 -5.15 20.92
C THR A 96 -17.34 -6.18 21.98
N ALA A 97 -17.43 -7.46 21.64
CA ALA A 97 -17.82 -8.51 22.57
C ALA A 97 -16.78 -8.66 23.70
N ASP A 98 -17.26 -8.75 24.94
CA ASP A 98 -16.39 -8.84 26.10
C ASP A 98 -15.89 -10.28 26.31
N TRP A 99 -14.59 -10.44 26.44
CA TRP A 99 -13.90 -11.73 26.49
C TRP A 99 -12.89 -11.76 27.65
N GLY A 100 -12.34 -12.93 27.94
CA GLY A 100 -11.42 -13.19 29.06
C GLY A 100 -12.09 -13.87 30.26
N THR A 101 -11.30 -14.17 31.29
CA THR A 101 -11.74 -14.92 32.47
C THR A 101 -12.86 -14.18 33.18
N LYS A 102 -14.00 -14.84 33.37
CA LYS A 102 -15.18 -14.29 34.03
C LYS A 102 -15.07 -14.38 35.55
N TYR A 103 -15.47 -13.32 36.26
CA TYR A 103 -15.53 -13.23 37.72
C TYR A 103 -16.98 -13.16 38.19
N PRO A 104 -17.66 -14.30 38.41
CA PRO A 104 -19.08 -14.32 38.76
C PRO A 104 -19.37 -13.62 40.10
N ASN A 105 -18.42 -13.67 41.03
CA ASN A 105 -18.45 -13.03 42.33
C ASN A 105 -18.37 -11.49 42.27
N LEU A 106 -17.96 -10.90 41.14
CA LEU A 106 -17.71 -9.45 41.01
C LEU A 106 -18.57 -8.81 39.90
N GLY A 107 -19.84 -9.21 39.83
CA GLY A 107 -20.77 -8.68 38.83
C GLY A 107 -20.51 -9.19 37.41
N ASN A 108 -19.89 -10.36 37.25
CA ASN A 108 -19.56 -10.98 35.97
C ASN A 108 -18.56 -10.20 35.11
N LEU A 109 -17.77 -9.30 35.69
CA LEU A 109 -16.68 -8.64 35.00
C LEU A 109 -15.67 -9.67 34.47
N ARG A 110 -15.01 -9.35 33.35
CA ARG A 110 -13.98 -10.20 32.74
C ARG A 110 -12.61 -9.56 32.77
N ALA A 111 -11.57 -10.39 32.87
CA ALA A 111 -10.17 -9.98 32.80
C ALA A 111 -9.48 -10.60 31.57
N LYS A 112 -8.98 -9.74 30.67
CA LYS A 112 -8.40 -10.12 29.38
C LYS A 112 -6.90 -10.40 29.48
N ARG A 113 -6.44 -11.48 28.83
CA ARG A 113 -5.01 -11.77 28.69
C ARG A 113 -4.34 -10.68 27.82
N GLY A 114 -3.20 -10.17 28.30
CA GLY A 114 -2.49 -9.06 27.64
C GLY A 114 -3.06 -7.67 27.93
N TYR A 115 -3.95 -7.54 28.92
CA TYR A 115 -4.49 -6.25 29.39
C TYR A 115 -4.25 -6.10 30.89
N TYR A 116 -3.93 -4.88 31.31
CA TYR A 116 -3.98 -4.43 32.69
C TYR A 116 -5.42 -4.15 33.07
N THR A 117 -6.04 -5.09 33.78
CA THR A 117 -7.43 -4.99 34.25
C THR A 117 -7.45 -4.62 35.74
N MET A 118 -8.27 -3.65 36.13
CA MET A 118 -8.58 -3.30 37.52
C MET A 118 -10.09 -3.28 37.74
N PHE A 119 -10.55 -3.86 38.85
CA PHE A 119 -11.94 -3.81 39.28
C PHE A 119 -12.09 -2.82 40.42
N TYR A 120 -13.06 -1.92 40.34
CA TYR A 120 -13.33 -0.95 41.40
C TYR A 120 -14.71 -1.19 42.01
N LYS A 121 -14.73 -1.32 43.34
CA LYS A 121 -15.94 -1.55 44.12
C LYS A 121 -16.35 -0.28 44.86
N LYS A 122 -17.63 0.09 44.74
CA LYS A 122 -18.26 1.14 45.54
C LYS A 122 -19.67 0.71 45.97
N GLY A 123 -19.85 0.40 47.24
CA GLY A 123 -21.06 -0.21 47.78
C GLY A 123 -21.33 -1.58 47.15
N THR A 124 -22.40 -1.70 46.36
CA THR A 124 -22.75 -2.91 45.61
C THR A 124 -22.32 -2.87 44.15
N VAL A 125 -21.78 -1.75 43.68
CA VAL A 125 -21.45 -1.52 42.27
C VAL A 125 -20.00 -1.90 42.00
N TRP A 126 -19.80 -2.65 40.91
CA TRP A 126 -18.50 -3.01 40.38
C TRP A 126 -18.28 -2.35 39.02
N THR A 127 -17.11 -1.77 38.82
CA THR A 127 -16.67 -1.18 37.55
C THR A 127 -15.31 -1.72 37.16
N ARG A 128 -14.97 -1.66 35.87
CA ARG A 128 -13.72 -2.19 35.32
C ARG A 128 -12.96 -1.11 34.55
N SER A 129 -11.66 -1.03 34.79
CA SER A 129 -10.70 -0.34 33.92
C SER A 129 -9.82 -1.38 33.22
N GLU A 130 -9.53 -1.20 31.93
CA GLU A 130 -8.64 -2.07 31.15
C GLU A 130 -7.73 -1.25 30.23
N THR A 131 -6.42 -1.50 30.29
CA THR A 131 -5.41 -0.93 29.39
C THR A 131 -4.62 -2.04 28.73
N LYS A 132 -4.43 -2.02 27.41
CA LYS A 132 -3.66 -3.06 26.72
C LYS A 132 -2.17 -2.99 27.14
N MET A 133 -1.58 -4.14 27.49
CA MET A 133 -0.14 -4.23 27.78
C MET A 133 0.67 -4.21 26.48
N PRO A 134 1.90 -3.68 26.47
CA PRO A 134 2.76 -3.70 25.30
C PRO A 134 3.19 -5.13 24.93
N ASP A 135 3.27 -5.41 23.62
CA ASP A 135 3.79 -6.68 23.09
C ASP A 135 5.32 -6.77 23.27
N VAL A 136 5.86 -7.97 23.52
CA VAL A 136 7.31 -8.16 23.75
C VAL A 136 8.12 -7.87 22.49
N SER A 137 9.11 -6.98 22.57
CA SER A 137 10.02 -6.71 21.44
C SER A 137 11.04 -7.85 21.27
N ASN A 138 11.50 -8.09 20.03
CA ASN A 138 12.60 -9.04 19.82
C ASN A 138 13.90 -8.47 20.43
N ASN A 139 14.71 -9.32 21.08
CA ASN A 139 15.99 -8.94 21.72
C ASN A 139 15.88 -8.01 22.94
N VAL A 140 14.93 -8.27 23.84
CA VAL A 140 14.86 -7.57 25.13
C VAL A 140 16.18 -7.73 25.91
N ALA A 141 16.75 -6.61 26.34
CA ALA A 141 17.98 -6.57 27.15
C ALA A 141 17.76 -7.23 28.52
N LYS A 142 18.80 -7.85 29.10
CA LYS A 142 18.72 -8.34 30.48
C LYS A 142 18.67 -7.15 31.43
N PHE A 143 18.10 -7.32 32.62
CA PHE A 143 17.98 -6.24 33.60
C PHE A 143 19.33 -5.61 33.98
N ALA A 144 20.39 -6.43 34.02
CA ALA A 144 21.75 -5.95 34.27
C ALA A 144 22.31 -5.06 33.15
N ASP A 145 21.70 -5.10 31.97
CA ASP A 145 22.13 -4.42 30.75
C ASP A 145 21.21 -3.23 30.42
N LEU A 146 20.30 -2.83 31.33
CA LEU A 146 19.39 -1.69 31.14
C LEU A 146 20.03 -0.35 31.51
N ASP A 147 19.68 0.69 30.76
CA ASP A 147 19.96 2.08 31.10
C ASP A 147 18.88 2.65 32.04
N PHE A 148 19.31 3.26 33.14
CA PHE A 148 18.43 3.85 34.17
C PHE A 148 18.56 5.38 34.25
N PRO A 149 17.48 6.14 34.53
CA PRO A 149 16.14 5.64 34.81
C PRO A 149 15.41 5.15 33.54
N ALA A 150 14.88 3.93 33.61
CA ALA A 150 14.12 3.31 32.53
C ALA A 150 12.71 3.91 32.50
N GLY A 151 12.40 4.64 31.43
CA GLY A 151 11.11 5.31 31.28
C GLY A 151 9.93 4.33 31.09
N PRO A 152 8.70 4.86 31.05
CA PRO A 152 7.48 4.09 30.77
C PRO A 152 7.65 3.18 29.54
N ASP A 153 7.07 1.98 29.59
CA ASP A 153 7.08 0.97 28.53
C ASP A 153 8.43 0.30 28.22
N THR A 154 9.50 0.64 28.94
CA THR A 154 10.79 -0.07 28.83
C THR A 154 10.64 -1.53 29.25
N GLN A 155 11.13 -2.47 28.42
CA GLN A 155 11.07 -3.92 28.68
C GLN A 155 12.43 -4.49 29.06
N THR A 156 12.44 -5.54 29.88
CA THR A 156 13.68 -6.22 30.30
C THR A 156 13.49 -7.70 30.60
N LEU A 157 14.57 -8.49 30.51
CA LEU A 157 14.62 -9.90 30.90
C LEU A 157 15.32 -10.06 32.26
N TYR A 158 14.61 -10.58 33.24
CA TYR A 158 15.15 -10.87 34.58
C TYR A 158 14.65 -12.23 35.06
N ASN A 159 15.57 -13.14 35.39
CA ASN A 159 15.29 -14.54 35.78
C ASN A 159 14.38 -15.29 34.79
N ASP A 160 14.70 -15.23 33.50
CA ASP A 160 13.94 -15.85 32.40
C ASP A 160 12.47 -15.38 32.29
N ILE A 161 12.16 -14.26 32.94
CA ILE A 161 10.86 -13.60 32.91
C ILE A 161 11.04 -12.22 32.27
N TYR A 162 10.19 -11.89 31.32
CA TYR A 162 10.08 -10.57 30.74
C TYR A 162 9.27 -9.65 31.67
N TRP A 163 9.74 -8.42 31.85
CA TRP A 163 9.14 -7.35 32.66
C TRP A 163 9.04 -6.06 31.85
N TYR A 164 8.11 -5.16 32.21
CA TYR A 164 8.07 -3.81 31.65
C TYR A 164 7.74 -2.73 32.69
N VAL A 165 8.15 -1.49 32.45
CA VAL A 165 7.83 -0.32 33.29
C VAL A 165 6.41 0.15 33.04
N LEU A 166 5.61 0.30 34.10
CA LEU A 166 4.22 0.74 34.02
C LEU A 166 4.07 2.14 33.39
N PRO A 167 2.98 2.39 32.63
CA PRO A 167 2.72 3.70 32.03
C PRO A 167 2.74 4.83 33.06
N GLY A 168 3.41 5.93 32.74
CA GLY A 168 3.54 7.09 33.63
C GLY A 168 4.49 6.91 34.82
N LYS A 169 5.15 5.75 34.97
CA LYS A 169 6.18 5.51 35.99
C LYS A 169 7.57 5.49 35.34
N SER A 170 8.62 5.69 36.14
CA SER A 170 10.01 5.57 35.71
C SER A 170 10.77 4.72 36.71
N ALA A 171 11.48 3.71 36.23
CA ALA A 171 12.22 2.79 37.07
C ALA A 171 13.66 3.24 37.24
N THR A 172 14.16 3.16 38.46
CA THR A 172 15.57 3.34 38.78
C THR A 172 16.26 1.98 38.95
N ILE A 173 17.59 1.97 39.00
CA ILE A 173 18.37 0.73 39.17
C ILE A 173 18.03 0.00 40.48
N THR A 174 17.48 0.71 41.48
CA THR A 174 17.06 0.14 42.77
C THR A 174 15.66 -0.48 42.73
N ASP A 175 14.87 -0.21 41.70
CA ASP A 175 13.55 -0.79 41.52
C ASP A 175 13.69 -2.17 40.86
N ILE A 176 13.99 -3.20 41.64
CA ILE A 176 14.23 -4.55 41.10
C ILE A 176 12.90 -5.21 40.68
N PRO A 177 12.77 -5.76 39.45
CA PRO A 177 11.55 -6.38 38.97
C PRO A 177 11.10 -7.55 39.85
N ASN A 178 9.86 -7.48 40.34
CA ASN A 178 9.20 -8.52 41.13
C ASN A 178 7.67 -8.36 41.04
N ASP A 179 6.91 -9.39 41.44
CA ASP A 179 5.45 -9.44 41.24
C ASP A 179 4.66 -8.39 42.07
N ASP A 180 5.27 -7.87 43.14
CA ASP A 180 4.71 -6.85 44.04
C ASP A 180 5.15 -5.43 43.67
N SER A 181 5.93 -5.26 42.60
CA SER A 181 6.45 -3.96 42.19
C SER A 181 5.33 -3.02 41.73
N LEU A 182 5.38 -1.78 42.22
CA LEU A 182 4.51 -0.67 41.78
C LEU A 182 5.03 0.03 40.51
N ILE A 183 6.17 -0.44 39.98
CA ILE A 183 6.86 0.16 38.83
C ILE A 183 7.04 -0.87 37.71
N TRP A 184 7.50 -2.07 38.04
CA TRP A 184 7.72 -3.16 37.07
C TRP A 184 6.54 -4.12 37.04
N LYS A 185 6.25 -4.62 35.85
CA LYS A 185 5.17 -5.58 35.67
C LYS A 185 5.61 -6.75 34.79
N ARG A 186 5.36 -7.96 35.30
CA ARG A 186 5.60 -9.21 34.57
C ARG A 186 4.75 -9.26 33.30
N ILE A 187 5.40 -9.55 32.17
CA ILE A 187 4.77 -9.77 30.86
C ILE A 187 4.82 -11.24 30.42
N GLY A 188 5.82 -12.05 30.84
CA GLY A 188 5.78 -13.54 30.78
C GLY A 188 7.13 -14.26 30.67
N GLU A 189 7.19 -15.51 30.20
CA GLU A 189 8.38 -16.41 30.29
C GLU A 189 9.17 -16.57 28.96
N ALA A 190 10.49 -16.82 29.03
CA ALA A 190 11.38 -17.00 27.87
C ALA A 190 11.73 -18.49 27.52
N VAL A 191 12.08 -18.76 26.25
CA VAL A 191 12.53 -20.07 25.69
C VAL A 191 13.63 -19.87 24.64
N SER A 192 14.66 -20.73 24.61
CA SER A 192 15.73 -20.72 23.59
C SER A 192 15.42 -21.61 22.38
N ILE A 193 15.72 -21.15 21.16
CA ILE A 193 15.47 -21.86 19.89
C ILE A 193 16.75 -21.94 19.06
N LYS A 194 17.12 -23.14 18.58
CA LYS A 194 18.23 -23.37 17.64
C LYS A 194 17.70 -23.56 16.22
N THR A 195 18.28 -22.83 15.27
CA THR A 195 17.95 -22.90 13.84
C THR A 195 19.12 -23.51 13.08
N TYR A 196 18.82 -24.44 12.16
CA TYR A 196 19.81 -25.21 11.40
C TYR A 196 19.71 -24.87 9.91
N ILE A 197 20.84 -24.64 9.25
CA ILE A 197 20.97 -24.65 7.80
C ILE A 197 21.75 -25.92 7.44
N THR A 198 21.10 -26.86 6.74
CA THR A 198 21.67 -28.15 6.37
C THR A 198 22.05 -28.18 4.90
N GLU A 199 23.34 -28.37 4.60
CA GLU A 199 23.79 -28.76 3.26
C GLU A 199 23.97 -30.28 3.22
N SER A 200 23.00 -31.00 2.64
CA SER A 200 23.06 -32.46 2.50
C SER A 200 23.79 -32.87 1.22
N VAL A 201 24.83 -33.72 1.34
CA VAL A 201 25.47 -34.37 0.19
C VAL A 201 25.29 -35.87 0.34
N LYS A 202 24.29 -36.39 -0.35
CA LYS A 202 24.02 -37.83 -0.45
C LYS A 202 24.66 -38.34 -1.74
N THR A 203 25.73 -39.12 -1.66
CA THR A 203 26.32 -39.78 -2.85
C THR A 203 26.01 -41.28 -2.86
N ASP A 204 24.73 -41.63 -2.99
CA ASP A 204 24.37 -43.00 -3.35
C ASP A 204 24.54 -43.24 -4.85
N THR A 205 25.46 -44.14 -5.21
CA THR A 205 25.23 -45.14 -6.27
C THR A 205 26.18 -46.30 -6.06
N TYR A 206 25.62 -47.45 -5.67
CA TYR A 206 26.33 -48.73 -5.56
C TYR A 206 26.78 -49.20 -6.95
N THR A 207 28.07 -49.49 -7.12
CA THR A 207 28.51 -50.54 -8.07
C THR A 207 29.76 -51.28 -7.57
N SER A 208 29.53 -52.51 -7.12
CA SER A 208 30.41 -53.70 -7.22
C SER A 208 31.76 -53.75 -6.48
N ASN A 209 31.78 -54.70 -5.54
CA ASN A 209 32.83 -55.68 -5.24
C ASN A 209 34.27 -55.18 -5.10
N GLU A 210 34.60 -54.85 -3.87
CA GLU A 210 35.87 -55.03 -3.12
C GLU A 210 35.62 -54.15 -1.88
N PHE A 211 35.57 -54.68 -0.66
CA PHE A 211 36.62 -54.59 0.34
C PHE A 211 36.11 -55.34 1.58
N PHE A 212 36.72 -56.47 1.94
CA PHE A 212 36.77 -57.03 3.29
C PHE A 212 37.86 -58.11 3.34
N ALA A 213 39.14 -57.69 3.44
CA ALA A 213 40.26 -58.59 3.67
C ALA A 213 40.20 -59.17 5.09
N SER A 214 40.42 -60.47 5.24
CA SER A 214 40.22 -61.25 6.47
C SER A 214 41.26 -61.02 7.58
N SER A 215 42.15 -60.03 7.48
CA SER A 215 43.34 -59.93 8.34
C SER A 215 43.62 -58.58 9.00
N ASN A 216 42.84 -57.51 8.79
CA ASN A 216 43.26 -56.19 9.25
C ASN A 216 42.49 -55.71 10.52
N ASN A 217 43.22 -55.13 11.48
CA ASN A 217 42.70 -54.59 12.74
C ASN A 217 42.25 -53.13 12.55
N PHE A 218 40.97 -52.84 12.26
CA PHE A 218 40.54 -51.46 11.98
C PHE A 218 39.16 -51.13 12.61
N ALA A 219 39.07 -50.11 13.49
CA ALA A 219 37.81 -49.52 14.02
C ALA A 219 37.70 -48.00 13.78
N ALA A 220 38.40 -47.55 12.73
CA ALA A 220 38.54 -46.17 12.31
C ALA A 220 38.39 -46.09 10.80
N PHE A 221 37.85 -44.97 10.34
CA PHE A 221 37.76 -44.66 8.92
C PHE A 221 38.27 -43.25 8.67
N ALA A 222 38.94 -43.09 7.55
CA ALA A 222 39.38 -41.80 7.06
C ALA A 222 39.22 -41.74 5.55
N PHE A 223 38.83 -40.57 5.04
CA PHE A 223 38.70 -40.34 3.61
C PHE A 223 38.82 -38.85 3.29
N ALA A 224 39.30 -38.58 2.07
CA ALA A 224 39.17 -37.28 1.45
C ALA A 224 37.72 -37.11 1.00
N PHE A 225 36.99 -36.17 1.61
CA PHE A 225 35.57 -35.98 1.34
C PHE A 225 35.34 -35.04 0.16
N ALA A 226 35.51 -33.74 0.39
CA ALA A 226 35.31 -32.67 -0.58
C ALA A 226 35.65 -31.31 0.08
N SER A 227 35.60 -30.25 -0.71
CA SER A 227 35.85 -28.88 -0.28
C SER A 227 34.56 -28.21 0.22
N TYR A 228 34.27 -28.32 1.52
CA TYR A 228 33.10 -27.69 2.17
C TYR A 228 33.50 -26.64 3.21
N LYS A 229 32.68 -25.61 3.39
CA LYS A 229 32.94 -24.46 4.29
C LYS A 229 31.72 -24.04 5.12
N ASP A 230 31.98 -23.22 6.13
CA ASP A 230 31.01 -22.52 6.97
C ASP A 230 30.03 -23.41 7.75
N PHE A 231 30.53 -24.51 8.30
CA PHE A 231 29.76 -25.42 9.15
C PHE A 231 30.35 -25.52 10.55
N ASN A 232 29.49 -25.61 11.56
CA ASN A 232 29.87 -25.73 12.97
C ASN A 232 29.29 -27.01 13.61
N GLN A 233 28.70 -27.88 12.81
CA GLN A 233 28.27 -29.20 13.26
C GLN A 233 28.49 -30.22 12.15
N THR A 234 28.96 -31.41 12.54
CA THR A 234 29.17 -32.55 11.64
C THR A 234 28.39 -33.76 12.15
N VAL A 235 27.74 -34.51 11.26
CA VAL A 235 26.94 -35.70 11.60
C VAL A 235 27.42 -36.92 10.81
N ILE A 236 27.64 -38.04 11.50
CA ILE A 236 27.97 -39.35 10.93
C ILE A 236 27.05 -40.45 11.45
N LYS A 237 26.93 -41.55 10.70
CA LYS A 237 26.20 -42.74 11.14
C LYS A 237 27.13 -43.74 11.82
N VAL A 238 26.78 -44.14 13.04
CA VAL A 238 27.53 -45.13 13.82
C VAL A 238 26.60 -46.27 14.24
N GLY A 239 27.04 -47.50 14.00
CA GLY A 239 26.31 -48.71 14.37
C GLY A 239 26.92 -49.43 15.57
N GLN A 240 26.08 -50.06 16.37
CA GLN A 240 26.48 -50.95 17.45
C GLN A 240 26.28 -52.40 17.04
N ILE A 241 27.32 -53.22 17.23
CA ILE A 241 27.26 -54.65 16.94
C ILE A 241 26.50 -55.38 18.05
N SER A 242 25.60 -56.30 17.69
CA SER A 242 24.93 -57.17 18.66
C SER A 242 25.85 -58.29 19.17
N GLY A 243 25.75 -58.63 20.46
CA GLY A 243 26.54 -59.68 21.11
C GLY A 243 28.00 -59.35 21.38
N THR A 244 28.40 -58.07 21.40
CA THR A 244 29.78 -57.65 21.71
C THR A 244 29.99 -57.41 23.20
N THR A 245 31.16 -57.79 23.72
CA THR A 245 31.60 -57.48 25.10
C THR A 245 32.17 -56.07 25.25
N LYS A 246 32.24 -55.28 24.16
CA LYS A 246 32.81 -53.93 24.10
C LYS A 246 31.89 -53.00 23.30
N PRO A 247 30.85 -52.42 23.93
CA PRO A 247 29.93 -51.51 23.28
C PRO A 247 30.59 -50.16 22.95
N VAL A 248 30.12 -49.51 21.89
CA VAL A 248 30.48 -48.13 21.53
C VAL A 248 29.81 -47.20 22.52
N THR A 249 30.62 -46.58 23.37
CA THR A 249 30.16 -45.58 24.36
C THR A 249 30.69 -44.19 24.06
N GLU A 250 31.67 -44.10 23.15
CA GLU A 250 32.24 -42.85 22.69
C GLU A 250 32.61 -42.96 21.20
N VAL A 251 32.25 -41.91 20.47
CA VAL A 251 32.67 -41.70 19.09
C VAL A 251 33.52 -40.43 19.07
N ASN A 252 34.64 -40.52 18.37
CA ASN A 252 35.58 -39.44 18.20
C ASN A 252 35.65 -39.08 16.72
N MET A 253 35.83 -37.80 16.44
CA MET A 253 35.96 -37.28 15.09
C MET A 253 37.09 -36.27 15.04
N ARG A 254 37.79 -36.28 13.91
CA ARG A 254 38.71 -35.24 13.53
C ARG A 254 38.52 -34.86 12.06
N ILE A 255 38.70 -33.57 11.80
CA ILE A 255 38.68 -32.99 10.45
C ILE A 255 40.03 -32.32 10.23
N CYS A 256 40.68 -32.64 9.12
CA CYS A 256 41.96 -32.09 8.68
C CYS A 256 41.85 -31.53 7.26
N GLU A 257 42.78 -30.66 6.90
CA GLU A 257 42.94 -30.21 5.51
C GLU A 257 43.71 -31.25 4.67
N GLU A 258 43.23 -31.57 3.48
CA GLU A 258 43.86 -32.33 2.38
C GLU A 258 44.22 -33.80 2.66
N SER A 259 44.77 -34.13 3.83
CA SER A 259 45.22 -35.48 4.19
C SER A 259 45.24 -35.69 5.71
N MET A 260 45.47 -36.93 6.15
CA MET A 260 45.62 -37.30 7.57
C MET A 260 46.77 -36.59 8.31
N THR A 261 47.74 -36.05 7.56
CA THR A 261 48.87 -35.28 8.10
C THR A 261 48.70 -33.77 7.98
N GLY A 262 47.59 -33.30 7.38
CA GLY A 262 47.32 -31.87 7.23
C GLY A 262 46.77 -31.22 8.50
N THR A 263 46.57 -29.89 8.42
CA THR A 263 46.16 -29.07 9.57
C THR A 263 44.83 -29.54 10.15
N GLU A 264 44.80 -29.81 11.46
CA GLU A 264 43.59 -30.16 12.19
C GLU A 264 42.67 -28.94 12.36
N LEU A 265 41.46 -29.04 11.84
CA LEU A 265 40.44 -27.98 11.88
C LEU A 265 39.45 -28.17 13.04
N ALA A 266 39.14 -29.41 13.38
CA ALA A 266 38.35 -29.73 14.55
C ALA A 266 38.67 -31.12 15.06
N ARG A 267 38.61 -31.29 16.37
CA ARG A 267 38.64 -32.57 17.05
C ARG A 267 37.62 -32.55 18.17
N VAL A 268 36.70 -33.49 18.11
CA VAL A 268 35.52 -33.52 18.97
C VAL A 268 35.18 -34.95 19.32
N LYS A 269 34.60 -35.12 20.51
CA LYS A 269 34.17 -36.41 21.02
C LYS A 269 32.75 -36.33 21.53
N LYS A 270 32.01 -37.42 21.40
CA LYS A 270 30.62 -37.52 21.83
C LYS A 270 30.42 -38.85 22.54
N THR A 271 29.96 -38.77 23.78
CA THR A 271 29.44 -39.94 24.49
C THR A 271 28.12 -40.35 23.84
N VAL A 272 27.97 -41.64 23.55
CA VAL A 272 26.79 -42.20 22.90
C VAL A 272 26.31 -43.44 23.66
N SER A 273 25.02 -43.73 23.53
CA SER A 273 24.43 -45.01 23.93
C SER A 273 23.66 -45.52 22.73
N ILE A 274 24.09 -46.65 22.17
CA ILE A 274 23.52 -47.23 20.96
C ILE A 274 23.10 -48.65 21.33
N ALA A 275 21.83 -49.01 21.10
CA ALA A 275 21.34 -50.34 21.40
C ALA A 275 21.99 -51.38 20.49
N GLU A 276 22.06 -52.63 20.94
CA GLU A 276 22.65 -53.70 20.15
C GLU A 276 21.94 -53.89 18.80
N GLY A 277 22.70 -53.84 17.71
CA GLY A 277 22.17 -53.96 16.35
C GLY A 277 21.67 -52.65 15.73
N ASP A 278 21.58 -51.57 16.51
CA ASP A 278 21.07 -50.28 16.05
C ASP A 278 22.12 -49.37 15.42
N VAL A 279 21.62 -48.35 14.72
CA VAL A 279 22.38 -47.32 14.02
C VAL A 279 21.84 -45.96 14.41
N VAL A 280 22.73 -45.03 14.78
CA VAL A 280 22.32 -43.67 15.14
C VAL A 280 23.15 -42.63 14.39
N ASP A 281 22.53 -41.46 14.16
CA ASP A 281 23.22 -40.26 13.71
C ASP A 281 23.89 -39.60 14.92
N VAL A 282 25.21 -39.47 14.87
CA VAL A 282 26.01 -38.84 15.94
C VAL A 282 26.41 -37.46 15.47
N ALA A 283 25.84 -36.44 16.11
CA ALA A 283 26.11 -35.03 15.84
C ALA A 283 27.21 -34.48 16.75
N PHE A 284 28.18 -33.84 16.12
CA PHE A 284 29.33 -33.21 16.75
C PHE A 284 29.27 -31.70 16.53
N ASP A 285 28.94 -30.94 17.56
CA ASP A 285 29.10 -29.49 17.55
C ASP A 285 30.58 -29.15 17.74
N HIS A 286 31.09 -28.26 16.89
CA HIS A 286 32.47 -27.79 16.93
C HIS A 286 32.53 -26.30 16.58
N SER A 287 33.67 -25.65 16.79
CA SER A 287 33.88 -24.29 16.31
C SER A 287 33.68 -24.22 14.80
N LEU A 288 33.17 -23.08 14.31
CA LEU A 288 32.87 -22.88 12.90
C LEU A 288 34.11 -23.18 12.03
N ILE A 289 34.02 -24.21 11.20
CA ILE A 289 35.03 -24.56 10.21
C ILE A 289 34.69 -23.81 8.93
N THR A 290 35.49 -22.80 8.65
CA THR A 290 35.28 -21.90 7.51
C THR A 290 35.94 -22.41 6.23
N ASN A 291 36.88 -23.37 6.29
CA ASN A 291 37.64 -23.98 5.18
C ASN A 291 37.81 -23.02 3.98
N THR A 292 38.31 -21.82 4.25
CA THR A 292 38.22 -20.68 3.33
C THR A 292 39.01 -20.89 2.04
N SER A 293 40.00 -21.79 2.05
CA SER A 293 40.79 -22.19 0.89
C SER A 293 40.15 -23.28 0.04
N ASN A 294 38.92 -23.73 0.35
CA ASN A 294 38.25 -24.85 -0.32
C ASN A 294 39.18 -26.07 -0.47
N LYS A 295 39.97 -26.35 0.56
CA LYS A 295 40.80 -27.54 0.55
C LYS A 295 39.90 -28.76 0.68
N VAL A 296 40.26 -29.84 0.00
CA VAL A 296 39.57 -31.11 0.19
C VAL A 296 39.71 -31.47 1.66
N LEU A 297 38.60 -31.66 2.36
CA LEU A 297 38.65 -32.02 3.77
C LEU A 297 38.95 -33.50 3.92
N TRP A 298 39.92 -33.80 4.76
CA TRP A 298 40.17 -35.14 5.26
C TRP A 298 39.35 -35.33 6.54
N VAL A 299 38.38 -36.24 6.51
CA VAL A 299 37.52 -36.52 7.67
C VAL A 299 37.84 -37.90 8.18
N GLU A 300 38.06 -38.00 9.48
CA GLU A 300 38.28 -39.27 10.16
C GLU A 300 37.43 -39.39 11.42
N PHE A 301 37.01 -40.62 11.71
CA PHE A 301 36.30 -40.95 12.93
C PHE A 301 36.69 -42.34 13.44
N TRP A 302 36.63 -42.51 14.75
CA TRP A 302 36.90 -43.77 15.43
C TRP A 302 36.04 -43.94 16.67
N CYS A 303 35.78 -45.19 17.03
CA CYS A 303 34.97 -45.56 18.19
C CYS A 303 35.82 -46.25 19.25
N ASN A 304 35.43 -46.11 20.52
CA ASN A 304 36.06 -46.83 21.63
C ASN A 304 35.54 -48.27 21.82
N GLY A 305 34.58 -48.71 20.99
CA GLY A 305 33.96 -50.03 21.03
C GLY A 305 33.76 -50.62 19.64
N LYS A 306 33.22 -51.84 19.57
CA LYS A 306 33.07 -52.55 18.28
C LYS A 306 31.91 -51.96 17.47
N THR A 307 32.25 -51.32 16.34
CA THR A 307 31.30 -50.72 15.38
C THR A 307 31.36 -51.42 14.02
N GLY A 308 30.31 -51.32 13.20
CA GLY A 308 30.23 -51.92 11.85
C GLY A 308 29.98 -50.87 10.76
N LEU A 309 30.42 -51.17 9.52
CA LEU A 309 30.07 -50.41 8.31
C LEU A 309 28.87 -51.01 7.58
N PHE A 310 28.02 -50.17 7.00
CA PHE A 310 26.77 -50.58 6.34
C PHE A 310 26.96 -51.05 4.89
N LYS A 311 26.35 -52.19 4.57
CA LYS A 311 26.10 -52.69 3.21
C LYS A 311 24.64 -52.41 2.85
N GLY A 312 24.41 -51.97 1.61
CA GLY A 312 23.11 -51.62 1.06
C GLY A 312 22.11 -52.78 1.02
N ASN A 313 20.85 -52.37 0.96
CA ASN A 313 19.60 -53.11 1.15
C ASN A 313 19.51 -54.41 0.31
N THR A 314 19.81 -55.56 0.91
CA THR A 314 19.21 -56.85 0.50
C THR A 314 19.15 -57.78 1.70
N ALA A 315 17.94 -58.19 2.07
CA ALA A 315 17.71 -59.26 3.02
C ALA A 315 18.38 -60.55 2.50
N GLY A 316 19.47 -60.95 3.13
CA GLY A 316 20.22 -62.14 2.75
C GLY A 316 21.49 -62.25 3.55
N THR A 317 21.60 -63.32 4.32
CA THR A 317 22.68 -63.71 5.21
C THR A 317 24.06 -63.52 4.56
N VAL A 318 24.78 -62.47 4.93
CA VAL A 318 26.21 -62.30 4.60
C VAL A 318 26.99 -62.14 5.91
N PRO A 319 28.11 -62.84 6.11
CA PRO A 319 28.81 -62.89 7.39
C PRO A 319 29.45 -61.53 7.69
N TYR A 320 29.04 -60.90 8.80
CA TYR A 320 29.72 -59.71 9.33
C TYR A 320 31.15 -60.08 9.72
N LYS A 321 32.16 -59.48 9.07
CA LYS A 321 33.57 -59.68 9.43
C LYS A 321 33.97 -58.62 10.48
N TYR A 322 34.10 -59.08 11.73
CA TYR A 322 34.48 -58.29 12.91
C TYR A 322 36.00 -58.10 13.03
N LYS A 323 36.48 -56.93 13.50
CA LYS A 323 37.81 -56.56 14.08
C LYS A 323 37.77 -55.04 14.36
N SER A 324 38.21 -54.39 15.45
CA SER A 324 39.22 -54.62 16.52
C SER A 324 38.71 -54.27 17.94
N ASP A 325 39.57 -54.46 18.95
CA ASP A 325 39.42 -53.95 20.33
C ASP A 325 39.66 -52.43 20.42
N THR A 326 39.25 -51.81 21.54
CA THR A 326 39.38 -50.39 21.92
C THR A 326 40.52 -49.68 21.19
N MET A 327 40.23 -48.67 20.36
CA MET A 327 41.27 -47.91 19.67
C MET A 327 41.50 -46.54 20.29
N THR A 328 42.76 -46.16 20.38
CA THR A 328 43.20 -44.81 20.69
C THR A 328 43.72 -44.12 19.42
N TYR A 329 43.85 -42.79 19.43
CA TYR A 329 44.41 -42.05 18.28
C TYR A 329 45.82 -42.53 17.90
N ALA A 330 46.61 -43.04 18.87
CA ALA A 330 47.96 -43.56 18.62
C ALA A 330 47.97 -44.79 17.70
N ASP A 331 46.87 -45.54 17.66
CA ASP A 331 46.76 -46.75 16.83
C ASP A 331 46.45 -46.40 15.35
N PHE A 332 45.86 -45.23 15.10
CA PHE A 332 45.31 -44.79 13.81
C PHE A 332 46.28 -44.85 12.61
N PRO A 333 47.56 -44.42 12.71
CA PRO A 333 48.49 -44.43 11.56
C PRO A 333 48.88 -45.84 11.09
N THR A 334 48.78 -46.82 11.99
CA THR A 334 49.12 -48.23 11.72
C THR A 334 47.90 -49.09 11.44
N GLN A 335 46.73 -48.60 11.89
CA GLN A 335 45.45 -49.27 11.90
C GLN A 335 44.35 -48.39 11.24
N SER A 336 44.67 -47.74 10.13
CA SER A 336 43.68 -47.14 9.22
C SER A 336 43.87 -47.66 7.80
N ALA A 337 42.79 -47.71 7.04
CA ALA A 337 42.83 -47.98 5.61
C ALA A 337 42.51 -46.69 4.86
N ASP A 338 43.40 -46.28 3.95
CA ASP A 338 43.11 -45.24 2.99
C ASP A 338 42.13 -45.78 1.95
N GLY A 339 40.96 -45.15 1.82
CA GLY A 339 39.96 -45.47 0.83
C GLY A 339 40.34 -44.98 -0.57
N ALA A 340 41.55 -45.29 -1.05
CA ALA A 340 42.07 -44.81 -2.34
C ALA A 340 41.36 -45.42 -3.56
N SER A 341 40.35 -46.30 -3.36
CA SER A 341 39.52 -46.81 -4.44
C SER A 341 38.23 -45.98 -4.56
N PRO A 342 37.92 -45.42 -5.75
CA PRO A 342 36.75 -44.54 -5.98
C PRO A 342 35.37 -45.19 -5.78
N LYS A 343 35.33 -46.42 -5.25
CA LYS A 343 34.13 -47.22 -4.99
C LYS A 343 33.69 -47.25 -3.52
N GLN A 344 34.42 -46.63 -2.59
CA GLN A 344 34.04 -46.54 -1.17
C GLN A 344 33.35 -45.19 -0.87
N ARG A 345 32.12 -45.18 -0.30
CA ARG A 345 31.37 -43.93 0.00
C ARG A 345 30.70 -43.99 1.39
N PHE A 346 30.75 -42.90 2.17
CA PHE A 346 30.30 -42.78 3.57
C PHE A 346 29.17 -41.73 3.75
N TYR A 347 28.38 -41.82 4.84
CA TYR A 347 27.35 -40.83 5.21
C TYR A 347 27.93 -39.74 6.11
N LEU A 348 27.93 -38.50 5.63
CA LEU A 348 28.41 -37.30 6.33
C LEU A 348 27.46 -36.12 6.04
N VAL A 349 27.05 -35.38 7.07
CA VAL A 349 26.27 -34.15 6.95
C VAL A 349 26.97 -33.01 7.68
N LEU A 350 27.04 -31.83 7.07
CA LEU A 350 27.64 -30.62 7.64
C LEU A 350 26.56 -29.54 7.79
N ASN A 351 26.39 -29.00 9.00
CA ASN A 351 25.36 -28.03 9.35
C ASN A 351 25.96 -26.69 9.86
N LYS A 352 25.27 -25.58 9.59
CA LYS A 352 25.49 -24.29 10.27
C LYS A 352 24.33 -24.00 11.23
N VAL A 353 24.60 -23.86 12.53
CA VAL A 353 23.61 -23.72 13.61
C VAL A 353 23.69 -22.35 14.30
N THR A 354 22.54 -21.68 14.52
CA THR A 354 22.40 -20.39 15.24
C THR A 354 21.30 -20.47 16.33
N GLU A 355 21.49 -19.87 17.51
CA GLU A 355 20.54 -19.89 18.66
C GLU A 355 19.90 -18.51 18.95
N THR A 356 18.60 -18.45 19.32
CA THR A 356 17.84 -17.20 19.60
C THR A 356 16.79 -17.41 20.70
N ILE A 357 16.55 -16.42 21.58
CA ILE A 357 15.60 -16.50 22.71
C ILE A 357 14.25 -15.83 22.37
N LYS A 358 13.12 -16.48 22.66
CA LYS A 358 11.74 -16.01 22.38
C LYS A 358 10.77 -16.21 23.54
N PHE A 359 9.60 -15.55 23.48
CA PHE A 359 8.53 -15.68 24.46
C PHE A 359 7.80 -17.04 24.38
N LYS A 360 7.66 -17.74 25.52
CA LYS A 360 7.13 -19.11 25.64
C LYS A 360 5.72 -19.25 25.07
N ASP A 361 4.81 -18.32 25.38
CA ASP A 361 3.41 -18.42 24.96
C ASP A 361 3.17 -18.02 23.50
N SER A 362 4.09 -17.25 22.88
CA SER A 362 4.03 -16.94 21.43
C SER A 362 4.24 -18.19 20.55
N LEU A 363 4.86 -19.23 21.13
CA LEU A 363 5.03 -20.54 20.51
C LEU A 363 3.79 -21.43 20.73
N ILE A 364 3.04 -21.22 21.81
CA ILE A 364 1.85 -22.00 22.15
C ILE A 364 0.63 -21.54 21.34
N SER A 365 0.48 -20.23 21.07
CA SER A 365 -0.62 -19.69 20.24
C SER A 365 -0.45 -19.93 18.74
N LYS A 366 0.75 -20.34 18.29
CA LYS A 366 1.03 -20.75 16.90
C LYS A 366 0.80 -22.24 16.61
N LYS A 367 0.28 -23.00 17.57
CA LYS A 367 -0.22 -24.36 17.33
C LYS A 367 -1.54 -24.29 16.54
N VAL A 368 -1.44 -24.34 15.21
CA VAL A 368 -2.52 -24.92 14.41
C VAL A 368 -2.66 -26.38 14.83
N SER A 369 -3.91 -26.76 15.08
CA SER A 369 -4.38 -28.03 15.59
C SER A 369 -3.64 -29.23 15.01
N LEU A 370 -2.91 -29.94 15.88
CA LEU A 370 -2.46 -31.29 15.66
C LEU A 370 -3.69 -32.19 15.71
N THR A 371 -4.15 -32.72 14.56
CA THR A 371 -4.66 -34.09 14.62
C THR A 371 -3.43 -34.97 14.72
N ASP A 372 -3.22 -35.53 15.91
CA ASP A 372 -2.19 -36.54 16.19
C ASP A 372 -2.19 -37.57 15.06
N THR A 373 -1.16 -37.59 14.22
CA THR A 373 -0.50 -38.84 13.80
C THR A 373 0.66 -38.73 12.81
N ASN A 374 0.97 -37.62 12.11
CA ASN A 374 2.15 -37.61 11.21
C ASN A 374 2.85 -36.24 11.01
N PRO A 375 4.20 -36.19 10.88
CA PRO A 375 4.95 -34.99 10.52
C PRO A 375 4.74 -34.61 9.04
N VAL A 376 4.59 -33.31 8.77
CA VAL A 376 4.33 -32.76 7.42
C VAL A 376 5.62 -32.76 6.58
N GLU A 377 5.50 -33.19 5.32
CA GLU A 377 6.63 -33.26 4.37
C GLU A 377 7.23 -31.89 4.03
N SER A 378 8.57 -31.84 3.90
CA SER A 378 9.41 -30.66 3.69
C SER A 378 9.09 -29.80 2.46
N LYS A 379 8.38 -30.37 1.47
CA LYS A 379 7.99 -29.66 0.25
C LYS A 379 6.98 -28.54 0.52
N ALA A 380 6.05 -28.74 1.46
CA ALA A 380 5.08 -27.72 1.87
C ALA A 380 5.74 -26.53 2.60
N VAL A 381 6.88 -26.77 3.25
CA VAL A 381 7.69 -25.72 3.91
C VAL A 381 8.49 -24.92 2.88
N ALA A 382 9.07 -25.59 1.88
CA ALA A 382 9.82 -24.93 0.81
C ALA A 382 8.95 -24.03 -0.07
N GLU A 383 7.71 -24.46 -0.39
CA GLU A 383 6.74 -23.65 -1.14
C GLU A 383 6.34 -22.38 -0.37
N LYS A 384 6.33 -22.41 0.97
CA LYS A 384 6.02 -21.24 1.81
C LYS A 384 7.18 -20.25 1.98
N ILE A 385 8.43 -20.71 1.91
CA ILE A 385 9.61 -19.82 1.99
C ILE A 385 9.80 -19.05 0.69
N ALA A 386 9.54 -19.67 -0.47
CA ALA A 386 9.56 -19.00 -1.76
C ALA A 386 8.53 -17.85 -1.88
N GLU A 387 7.42 -17.92 -1.14
CA GLU A 387 6.45 -16.82 -1.03
C GLU A 387 6.98 -15.62 -0.22
N TYR A 388 7.86 -15.82 0.76
CA TYR A 388 8.44 -14.76 1.61
C TYR A 388 9.62 -14.03 0.94
N ASP A 389 10.46 -14.74 0.20
CA ASP A 389 11.59 -14.12 -0.53
C ASP A 389 11.12 -13.27 -1.72
N ALA A 390 9.86 -13.43 -2.15
CA ALA A 390 9.23 -12.56 -3.14
C ALA A 390 8.82 -11.17 -2.58
N VAL A 391 8.90 -10.96 -1.26
CA VAL A 391 8.22 -9.88 -0.51
C VAL A 391 9.17 -8.80 0.04
N ILE A 392 10.41 -9.14 0.46
CA ILE A 392 11.34 -8.20 1.12
C ILE A 392 12.76 -8.31 0.53
N THR A 393 13.43 -7.17 0.26
CA THR A 393 14.83 -7.05 -0.21
C THR A 393 15.61 -6.00 0.58
N ASP A 394 16.93 -6.15 0.69
CA ASP A 394 17.78 -5.18 1.40
C ASP A 394 18.01 -3.89 0.57
N GLY A 395 17.81 -2.72 1.18
CA GLY A 395 18.06 -1.39 0.60
C GLY A 395 19.00 -0.53 1.45
N PHE A 396 19.68 0.44 0.84
CA PHE A 396 20.61 1.35 1.54
C PHE A 396 20.20 2.81 1.35
N VAL A 397 20.03 3.55 2.45
CA VAL A 397 19.68 4.98 2.47
C VAL A 397 20.96 5.79 2.73
N THR A 398 21.23 6.80 1.89
CA THR A 398 22.47 7.60 1.95
C THR A 398 22.19 8.98 2.55
N ASP A 399 22.90 9.32 3.63
CA ASP A 399 22.79 10.60 4.34
C ASP A 399 23.81 11.63 3.82
N SER A 400 24.99 11.18 3.40
CA SER A 400 26.09 12.03 2.91
C SER A 400 27.09 11.25 2.06
N LEU A 401 27.59 11.87 0.98
CA LEU A 401 28.64 11.34 0.11
C LEU A 401 29.80 12.35 0.04
N ASP A 402 31.01 11.89 0.34
CA ASP A 402 32.23 12.69 0.21
C ASP A 402 33.19 12.00 -0.76
N THR A 403 33.58 12.71 -1.82
CA THR A 403 34.45 12.20 -2.88
C THR A 403 35.87 12.68 -2.65
N LYS A 404 36.81 11.75 -2.42
CA LYS A 404 38.23 12.06 -2.20
C LYS A 404 39.06 11.64 -3.40
N GLY A 405 39.27 12.57 -4.35
CA GLY A 405 40.10 12.41 -5.56
C GLY A 405 39.44 12.99 -6.82
N THR A 406 40.16 13.05 -7.93
CA THR A 406 39.64 13.56 -9.22
C THR A 406 39.43 12.42 -10.22
N ILE A 407 38.39 12.49 -11.05
CA ILE A 407 38.05 11.45 -12.03
C ILE A 407 38.87 11.65 -13.31
N THR A 408 40.13 11.22 -13.29
CA THR A 408 40.99 11.20 -14.49
C THR A 408 41.53 9.79 -14.70
N LEU A 409 41.40 9.28 -15.93
CA LEU A 409 41.89 7.96 -16.31
C LEU A 409 43.40 8.01 -16.57
N ASN A 410 44.18 7.21 -15.84
CA ASN A 410 45.61 7.03 -16.10
C ASN A 410 45.87 5.70 -16.79
N VAL A 411 46.63 5.72 -17.89
CA VAL A 411 46.94 4.56 -18.75
C VAL A 411 48.43 4.34 -18.93
N ASN A 412 49.07 3.48 -18.11
CA ASN A 412 50.45 3.00 -18.28
C ASN A 412 50.73 1.68 -17.48
N ASN A 413 51.71 0.87 -17.92
CA ASN A 413 51.96 -0.53 -17.47
C ASN A 413 52.75 -0.69 -16.14
N SER A 414 52.24 -1.47 -15.16
CA SER A 414 52.89 -1.89 -13.87
C SER A 414 52.72 -3.38 -13.53
N ILE A 415 53.42 -3.81 -12.46
CA ILE A 415 53.38 -5.15 -11.84
C ILE A 415 52.86 -5.19 -10.38
N PHE A 416 52.23 -4.13 -9.83
CA PHE A 416 51.74 -4.15 -8.43
C PHE A 416 50.39 -4.91 -8.30
N LYS A 417 49.93 -5.23 -7.09
CA LYS A 417 48.76 -6.12 -6.83
C LYS A 417 47.56 -5.42 -6.19
N GLY A 418 47.71 -4.15 -5.83
CA GLY A 418 46.72 -3.31 -5.18
C GLY A 418 47.25 -1.89 -5.00
N TRP A 419 46.40 -0.94 -4.61
CA TRP A 419 46.79 0.44 -4.29
C TRP A 419 46.19 0.83 -2.95
N GLY A 420 47.01 1.42 -2.07
CA GLY A 420 46.56 2.13 -0.88
C GLY A 420 47.17 3.51 -0.71
N GLN A 421 46.46 4.38 -0.02
CA GLN A 421 46.93 5.72 0.34
C GLN A 421 46.25 6.24 1.61
N ILE A 422 46.89 7.21 2.26
CA ILE A 422 46.25 8.02 3.31
C ILE A 422 45.18 8.92 2.66
N LYS A 423 43.98 8.92 3.25
CA LYS A 423 42.82 9.73 2.84
C LYS A 423 42.52 10.90 3.77
N GLY A 424 43.32 11.06 4.82
CA GLY A 424 43.11 12.02 5.89
C GLY A 424 42.17 11.49 6.97
N LYS A 425 41.68 12.41 7.80
CA LYS A 425 40.82 12.14 8.95
C LYS A 425 39.36 11.94 8.54
N LEU A 426 39.02 10.73 8.08
CA LEU A 426 37.63 10.37 7.74
C LEU A 426 36.85 10.05 9.02
N THR A 427 35.62 10.54 9.14
CA THR A 427 34.73 10.30 10.30
C THR A 427 33.34 9.89 9.83
N ASN A 428 32.65 9.06 10.63
CA ASN A 428 31.22 8.71 10.51
C ASN A 428 30.83 8.10 9.16
N PHE A 429 31.58 7.11 8.66
CA PHE A 429 31.25 6.45 7.39
C PHE A 429 31.03 4.95 7.60
N ASN A 430 30.17 4.37 6.77
CA ASN A 430 29.88 2.94 6.81
C ASN A 430 29.94 2.29 5.43
N ARG A 431 30.32 3.03 4.39
CA ARG A 431 30.54 2.49 3.06
C ARG A 431 31.69 3.20 2.35
N LEU A 432 32.45 2.44 1.57
CA LEU A 432 33.47 2.94 0.67
C LEU A 432 33.21 2.47 -0.76
N GLY A 433 33.30 3.39 -1.71
CA GLY A 433 33.13 3.13 -3.13
C GLY A 433 34.42 3.36 -3.92
N TYR A 434 34.70 2.45 -4.85
CA TYR A 434 35.76 2.62 -5.84
C TYR A 434 35.18 2.54 -7.25
N MET A 435 35.76 3.29 -8.17
CA MET A 435 35.47 3.17 -9.59
C MET A 435 36.48 2.24 -10.24
N PHE A 436 35.99 1.13 -10.78
CA PHE A 436 36.80 0.15 -11.48
C PHE A 436 36.32 -0.03 -12.92
N LYS A 437 37.22 -0.43 -13.79
CA LYS A 437 36.93 -0.88 -15.14
C LYS A 437 37.93 -1.98 -15.49
N ALA A 438 37.46 -3.08 -16.10
CA ALA A 438 38.38 -4.11 -16.57
C ALA A 438 39.14 -3.57 -17.79
N PHE A 439 40.47 -3.70 -17.78
CA PHE A 439 41.34 -3.17 -18.83
C PHE A 439 41.82 -4.24 -19.81
N ASP A 440 41.90 -5.50 -19.37
CA ASP A 440 42.38 -6.64 -20.16
C ASP A 440 41.31 -7.74 -20.23
N ALA A 441 41.01 -8.21 -21.43
CA ALA A 441 39.98 -9.23 -21.69
C ALA A 441 40.37 -10.62 -21.18
N THR A 442 41.67 -10.89 -21.04
CA THR A 442 42.22 -12.17 -20.59
C THR A 442 42.33 -12.25 -19.06
N MET A 443 42.24 -11.12 -18.38
CA MET A 443 42.35 -10.99 -16.93
C MET A 443 41.25 -10.09 -16.36
N ILE A 444 40.00 -10.38 -16.75
CA ILE A 444 38.83 -9.72 -16.19
C ILE A 444 38.77 -10.01 -14.69
N PRO A 445 38.77 -8.98 -13.84
CA PRO A 445 38.71 -9.21 -12.41
C PRO A 445 37.38 -9.82 -11.99
N THR A 446 37.47 -10.84 -11.14
CA THR A 446 36.31 -11.53 -10.58
C THR A 446 36.14 -11.27 -9.08
N GLN A 447 37.10 -10.58 -8.46
CA GLN A 447 37.09 -10.26 -7.04
C GLN A 447 37.92 -8.99 -6.73
N VAL A 448 37.43 -8.19 -5.78
CA VAL A 448 38.15 -7.07 -5.18
C VAL A 448 38.02 -7.13 -3.66
N THR A 449 39.11 -6.91 -2.97
CA THR A 449 39.19 -6.69 -1.52
C THR A 449 39.43 -5.21 -1.24
N CYS A 450 38.58 -4.58 -0.44
CA CYS A 450 38.85 -3.27 0.15
C CYS A 450 39.42 -3.46 1.56
N ILE A 451 40.52 -2.78 1.87
CA ILE A 451 41.15 -2.76 3.19
C ILE A 451 41.33 -1.31 3.64
N VAL A 452 40.85 -1.01 4.84
CA VAL A 452 40.97 0.29 5.53
C VAL A 452 41.74 0.07 6.81
N ARG A 453 42.70 0.95 7.07
CA ARG A 453 43.61 0.88 8.23
C ARG A 453 43.75 2.23 8.90
N GLU A 454 44.07 2.22 10.17
CA GLU A 454 44.51 3.43 10.89
C GLU A 454 45.92 3.82 10.45
N THR A 455 46.12 5.10 10.17
CA THR A 455 47.39 5.85 10.08
C THR A 455 48.37 5.44 8.97
N SER A 456 48.44 4.17 8.54
CA SER A 456 49.39 3.70 7.51
C SER A 456 48.98 2.37 6.86
N SER A 457 49.76 1.94 5.86
CA SER A 457 49.59 0.65 5.16
C SER A 457 49.81 -0.58 6.04
N THR A 458 50.42 -0.42 7.21
CA THR A 458 50.68 -1.51 8.19
C THR A 458 49.91 -1.32 9.49
N GLY A 459 49.13 -0.24 9.61
CA GLY A 459 48.37 0.04 10.83
C GLY A 459 47.20 -0.93 11.05
N PRO A 460 46.58 -0.84 12.25
CA PRO A 460 45.41 -1.65 12.61
C PRO A 460 44.33 -1.61 11.53
N ILE A 461 43.79 -2.78 11.16
CA ILE A 461 42.70 -2.88 10.19
C ILE A 461 41.42 -2.37 10.84
N ILE A 462 40.79 -1.40 10.21
CA ILE A 462 39.45 -0.92 10.54
C ILE A 462 38.41 -1.78 9.82
N PHE A 463 38.66 -2.06 8.54
CA PHE A 463 37.72 -2.77 7.68
C PHE A 463 38.47 -3.55 6.60
N ASN A 464 38.13 -4.82 6.39
CA ASN A 464 38.71 -5.65 5.33
C ASN A 464 37.61 -6.55 4.75
N LYS A 465 37.06 -6.18 3.60
CA LYS A 465 36.04 -6.99 2.92
C LYS A 465 36.40 -7.28 1.49
N THR A 466 36.13 -8.52 1.12
CA THR A 466 36.28 -9.04 -0.23
C THR A 466 34.92 -9.25 -0.86
N LYS A 467 34.75 -8.77 -2.09
CA LYS A 467 33.51 -8.85 -2.85
C LYS A 467 33.77 -9.48 -4.20
N PRO A 468 32.99 -10.49 -4.62
CA PRO A 468 33.01 -10.93 -6.01
C PRO A 468 32.52 -9.79 -6.90
N VAL A 469 33.21 -9.57 -8.01
CA VAL A 469 32.83 -8.55 -9.00
C VAL A 469 32.68 -9.22 -10.36
N SER A 470 31.71 -8.74 -11.14
CA SER A 470 31.58 -9.11 -12.55
C SER A 470 31.73 -7.82 -13.33
N LEU A 471 32.95 -7.60 -13.83
CA LEU A 471 33.31 -6.42 -14.61
C LEU A 471 33.31 -6.77 -16.09
N GLU A 472 32.85 -5.84 -16.91
CA GLU A 472 32.93 -5.97 -18.36
C GLU A 472 34.16 -5.20 -18.86
N LEU A 473 34.78 -5.73 -19.93
CA LEU A 473 35.91 -5.06 -20.56
C LEU A 473 35.49 -3.65 -20.95
N ASN A 474 36.27 -2.66 -20.52
CA ASN A 474 36.09 -1.25 -20.82
C ASN A 474 34.86 -0.54 -20.23
N VAL A 475 34.06 -1.19 -19.37
CA VAL A 475 32.90 -0.58 -18.71
C VAL A 475 33.26 -0.14 -17.28
N ILE A 476 32.95 1.12 -16.94
CA ILE A 476 33.12 1.66 -15.59
C ILE A 476 32.03 1.10 -14.68
N LYS A 477 32.43 0.60 -13.52
CA LYS A 477 31.53 0.11 -12.48
C LYS A 477 31.97 0.62 -11.13
N ASN A 478 31.02 1.17 -10.38
CA ASN A 478 31.22 1.51 -8.98
C ASN A 478 31.07 0.24 -8.16
N ILE A 479 32.07 -0.06 -7.34
CA ILE A 479 32.04 -1.18 -6.42
C ILE A 479 32.05 -0.63 -5.00
N TYR A 480 30.96 -0.88 -4.29
CA TYR A 480 30.75 -0.46 -2.92
C TYR A 480 31.04 -1.60 -1.94
N PHE A 481 31.68 -1.21 -0.85
CA PHE A 481 32.05 -2.04 0.28
C PHE A 481 31.42 -1.48 1.54
N ASP A 482 30.61 -2.31 2.18
CA ASP A 482 29.82 -1.95 3.35
C ASP A 482 30.51 -2.41 4.62
N LEU A 483 30.71 -1.49 5.56
CA LEU A 483 31.10 -1.81 6.92
C LEU A 483 29.89 -2.39 7.63
N ASP A 484 30.15 -3.33 8.56
CA ASP A 484 29.10 -3.98 9.35
C ASP A 484 28.44 -3.00 10.34
N GLU A 485 29.16 -1.93 10.69
CA GLU A 485 28.70 -0.81 11.51
C GLU A 485 29.34 0.50 11.05
N THR A 486 28.78 1.63 11.47
CA THR A 486 29.35 2.96 11.16
C THR A 486 30.65 3.17 11.93
N TYR A 487 31.75 3.39 11.21
CA TYR A 487 33.03 3.69 11.82
C TYR A 487 33.10 5.16 12.27
N ILE A 488 33.31 5.35 13.57
CA ILE A 488 33.50 6.66 14.20
C ILE A 488 34.99 6.80 14.58
N ASN A 489 35.68 7.70 13.87
CA ASN A 489 37.09 7.98 14.11
C ASN A 489 37.27 8.97 15.28
N THR A 490 36.95 8.51 16.50
CA THR A 490 36.95 9.32 17.73
C THR A 490 38.34 9.84 18.11
N ALA A 491 39.40 9.14 17.72
CA ALA A 491 40.79 9.51 17.98
C ALA A 491 41.39 10.45 16.93
N ASP A 492 40.60 10.89 15.94
CA ASP A 492 40.98 11.83 14.87
C ASP A 492 42.28 11.41 14.13
N LYS A 493 42.43 10.10 13.89
CA LYS A 493 43.59 9.51 13.22
C LYS A 493 43.45 9.62 11.70
N ASP A 494 44.57 9.64 10.99
CA ASP A 494 44.55 9.49 9.54
C ASP A 494 44.03 8.10 9.15
N ILE A 495 43.27 8.02 8.06
CA ILE A 495 42.70 6.76 7.57
C ILE A 495 43.38 6.38 6.27
N PHE A 496 43.97 5.19 6.24
CA PHE A 496 44.58 4.60 5.07
C PHE A 496 43.56 3.70 4.38
N VAL A 497 43.17 4.00 3.15
CA VAL A 497 42.25 3.15 2.38
C VAL A 497 43.00 2.51 1.23
N SER A 498 42.64 1.26 0.93
CA SER A 498 43.28 0.47 -0.11
C SER A 498 42.36 -0.57 -0.71
N PHE A 499 42.73 -1.04 -1.89
CA PHE A 499 42.12 -2.22 -2.50
C PHE A 499 43.17 -3.16 -3.08
N ILE A 500 42.80 -4.42 -3.20
CA ILE A 500 43.55 -5.51 -3.85
C ILE A 500 42.54 -6.25 -4.73
N GLY A 501 42.95 -6.77 -5.89
CA GLY A 501 42.05 -7.60 -6.69
C GLY A 501 42.78 -8.60 -7.56
N ASN A 502 42.02 -9.51 -8.18
CA ASN A 502 42.56 -10.70 -8.84
C ASN A 502 42.63 -10.59 -10.38
N GLY A 503 42.50 -9.38 -10.93
CA GLY A 503 42.60 -9.10 -12.36
C GLY A 503 43.12 -7.69 -12.64
N MET A 504 43.05 -7.27 -13.90
CA MET A 504 43.52 -5.95 -14.34
C MET A 504 42.41 -4.89 -14.30
N PHE A 505 42.48 -3.98 -13.32
CA PHE A 505 41.62 -2.80 -13.23
C PHE A 505 42.32 -1.57 -13.79
N SER A 506 41.58 -0.71 -14.52
CA SER A 506 41.98 0.67 -14.74
C SER A 506 41.60 1.55 -13.56
N LEU A 507 42.47 2.52 -13.23
CA LEU A 507 42.35 3.36 -12.04
C LEU A 507 41.97 4.81 -12.41
N TYR A 508 41.23 5.44 -11.51
CA TYR A 508 40.79 6.83 -11.61
C TYR A 508 41.46 7.68 -10.51
N GLY A 509 42.16 8.75 -10.90
CA GLY A 509 42.89 9.67 -10.02
C GLY A 509 43.68 10.77 -10.76
N GLY A 510 44.02 11.90 -10.11
CA GLY A 510 44.66 13.07 -10.75
C GLY A 510 45.99 13.53 -10.12
N ALA A 511 46.74 14.38 -10.82
CA ALA A 511 48.03 14.96 -10.39
C ALA A 511 47.85 16.32 -9.69
N ALA A 512 48.64 16.59 -8.64
CA ALA A 512 48.89 17.97 -8.19
C ALA A 512 49.93 18.62 -9.12
N ALA A 513 49.68 19.87 -9.54
CA ALA A 513 50.51 20.59 -10.51
C ALA A 513 52.01 20.62 -10.12
N THR A 514 52.87 20.45 -11.14
CA THR A 514 54.35 20.55 -11.15
C THR A 514 55.16 19.28 -10.76
N ASP A 515 55.49 18.47 -11.77
CA ASP A 515 56.85 18.41 -12.38
C ASP A 515 57.07 17.03 -13.04
N PHE A 516 57.42 17.03 -14.32
CA PHE A 516 57.46 15.85 -15.19
C PHE A 516 58.83 15.16 -15.10
N ASN A 517 58.90 14.02 -14.39
CA ASN A 517 59.96 13.05 -14.62
C ASN A 517 59.33 11.66 -14.84
N SER A 518 59.50 11.15 -16.05
CA SER A 518 58.72 10.08 -16.70
C SER A 518 58.94 8.66 -16.15
N VAL A 519 59.47 8.51 -14.93
CA VAL A 519 59.87 7.21 -14.38
C VAL A 519 58.89 6.68 -13.30
N LEU A 520 57.96 7.50 -12.78
CA LEU A 520 57.14 7.15 -11.61
C LEU A 520 55.63 7.38 -11.80
N ALA A 521 55.05 6.97 -12.93
CA ALA A 521 53.59 6.90 -13.08
C ALA A 521 53.02 5.73 -12.27
N VAL A 522 51.92 5.93 -11.53
CA VAL A 522 51.18 4.86 -10.82
C VAL A 522 50.30 4.11 -11.83
N LYS A 523 50.31 2.79 -11.77
CA LYS A 523 50.04 1.88 -12.89
C LYS A 523 49.33 0.60 -12.35
N TYR A 524 48.52 -0.06 -13.18
CA TYR A 524 47.51 -1.12 -12.88
C TYR A 524 47.96 -2.39 -12.11
N THR A 525 46.99 -3.23 -11.68
CA THR A 525 47.20 -4.47 -10.88
C THR A 525 47.30 -5.77 -11.70
N THR A 526 48.18 -6.72 -11.35
CA THR A 526 48.29 -8.06 -12.02
C THR A 526 48.47 -9.26 -11.05
N ALA A 527 47.76 -10.37 -11.34
CA ALA A 527 47.89 -11.78 -10.87
C ALA A 527 47.81 -12.15 -9.35
N LEU A 528 47.27 -13.36 -9.09
CA LEU A 528 46.94 -13.96 -7.78
C LEU A 528 48.15 -14.12 -6.83
N GLY A 529 48.02 -13.67 -5.57
CA GLY A 529 48.81 -14.14 -4.42
C GLY A 529 49.69 -13.10 -3.72
N THR A 530 49.21 -12.55 -2.60
CA THR A 530 49.84 -12.39 -1.25
C THR A 530 49.02 -11.38 -0.44
N ASP A 531 48.79 -11.62 0.87
CA ASP A 531 48.02 -10.74 1.77
C ASP A 531 48.70 -9.39 2.12
N THR A 532 49.91 -9.16 1.59
CA THR A 532 50.75 -8.00 1.91
C THR A 532 50.76 -6.98 0.76
N LEU A 533 50.40 -5.74 1.05
CA LEU A 533 50.48 -4.60 0.12
C LEU A 533 51.96 -4.29 -0.18
N THR A 534 52.48 -4.71 -1.33
CA THR A 534 53.92 -4.58 -1.68
C THR A 534 54.33 -3.21 -2.25
N GLY A 535 53.40 -2.26 -2.37
CA GLY A 535 53.70 -0.90 -2.81
C GLY A 535 52.94 0.14 -1.98
N THR A 536 53.67 0.97 -1.23
CA THR A 536 53.11 2.18 -0.58
C THR A 536 53.57 3.40 -1.39
N VAL A 537 52.64 4.19 -1.93
CA VAL A 537 53.00 5.47 -2.55
C VAL A 537 52.94 6.52 -1.44
N SER A 538 54.10 6.90 -0.90
CA SER A 538 54.23 7.97 0.10
C SER A 538 54.19 9.38 -0.52
N ASN A 539 54.10 9.47 -1.85
CA ASN A 539 54.16 10.72 -2.59
C ASN A 539 52.76 11.34 -2.74
N LEU A 540 52.54 12.51 -2.13
CA LEU A 540 51.28 13.29 -2.15
C LEU A 540 50.83 13.73 -3.57
N LYS A 541 51.63 13.44 -4.61
CA LYS A 541 51.38 13.88 -5.99
C LYS A 541 50.23 13.17 -6.71
N TYR A 542 49.72 12.03 -6.21
CA TYR A 542 48.64 11.26 -6.83
C TYR A 542 47.54 10.90 -5.83
N VAL A 543 46.28 11.17 -6.18
CA VAL A 543 45.11 10.89 -5.33
C VAL A 543 44.18 9.88 -6.01
N MET A 544 44.06 8.68 -5.46
CA MET A 544 43.08 7.65 -5.84
C MET A 544 41.66 8.19 -5.72
N TYR A 545 40.73 7.85 -6.61
CA TYR A 545 39.31 8.14 -6.40
C TYR A 545 38.72 7.19 -5.35
N CYS A 546 38.05 7.74 -4.34
CA CYS A 546 37.31 6.98 -3.34
C CYS A 546 36.07 7.77 -2.92
N GLU A 547 34.92 7.10 -2.94
CA GLU A 547 33.69 7.59 -2.35
C GLU A 547 33.61 7.14 -0.90
N VAL A 548 33.35 8.08 0.00
CA VAL A 548 33.10 7.80 1.42
C VAL A 548 31.63 8.11 1.66
N ILE A 549 30.85 7.09 2.01
CA ILE A 549 29.41 7.18 2.14
C ILE A 549 29.02 6.99 3.61
N LYS A 550 28.13 7.87 4.06
CA LYS A 550 27.46 7.83 5.36
C LYS A 550 25.98 7.50 5.10
N GLY A 551 25.46 6.46 5.72
CA GLY A 551 24.08 6.03 5.53
C GLY A 551 23.66 4.92 6.50
N HIS A 552 22.51 4.31 6.28
CA HIS A 552 22.03 3.15 7.05
C HIS A 552 21.32 2.12 6.14
N PHE A 553 21.32 0.85 6.57
CA PHE A 553 20.64 -0.24 5.86
C PHE A 553 19.21 -0.40 6.39
N GLU A 554 18.23 -0.43 5.49
CA GLU A 554 16.85 -0.72 5.83
C GLU A 554 16.32 -1.85 4.95
N LYS A 555 15.55 -2.77 5.55
CA LYS A 555 14.79 -3.76 4.78
C LYS A 555 13.70 -3.03 4.03
N GLN A 556 13.67 -3.18 2.71
CA GLN A 556 12.64 -2.60 1.87
C GLN A 556 11.75 -3.71 1.32
N LEU A 557 10.46 -3.41 1.16
CA LEU A 557 9.57 -4.29 0.41
C LEU A 557 10.06 -4.39 -1.03
N THR A 558 9.99 -5.59 -1.63
CA THR A 558 10.21 -5.70 -3.08
C THR A 558 9.23 -4.77 -3.78
N LYS A 559 9.56 -4.22 -4.94
CA LYS A 559 8.63 -3.32 -5.66
C LYS A 559 7.26 -3.99 -5.89
N LYS A 560 7.26 -5.29 -6.21
CA LYS A 560 6.05 -6.11 -6.38
C LYS A 560 5.21 -6.15 -5.10
N GLU A 561 5.85 -6.28 -3.95
CA GLU A 561 5.15 -6.36 -2.68
C GLU A 561 4.81 -4.99 -2.10
N SER A 562 5.62 -3.97 -2.35
CA SER A 562 5.28 -2.57 -2.11
C SER A 562 4.02 -2.19 -2.89
N ASP A 563 3.87 -2.66 -4.14
CA ASP A 563 2.66 -2.46 -4.93
C ASP A 563 1.46 -3.31 -4.41
N ARG A 564 1.70 -4.48 -3.79
CA ARG A 564 0.66 -5.30 -3.11
C ARG A 564 0.21 -4.71 -1.76
N ILE A 565 1.14 -4.12 -1.02
CA ILE A 565 0.98 -3.56 0.34
C ILE A 565 0.66 -2.06 0.29
N ARG A 566 0.59 -1.42 -0.89
CA ARG A 566 -0.11 -0.14 -0.99
C ARG A 566 -1.51 -0.32 -0.42
N GLY A 567 -1.68 0.15 0.81
CA GLY A 567 -2.94 0.16 1.50
C GLY A 567 -3.81 1.18 0.80
N PHE A 568 -4.43 0.78 -0.29
CA PHE A 568 -5.49 1.55 -0.88
C PHE A 568 -6.68 1.45 0.06
N GLY A 569 -7.19 2.60 0.48
CA GLY A 569 -8.43 2.65 1.25
C GLY A 569 -9.58 1.96 0.52
N ASP A 570 -10.69 1.77 1.22
CA ASP A 570 -11.87 1.13 0.63
C ASP A 570 -12.36 1.94 -0.59
N PRO A 571 -12.85 1.24 -1.64
CA PRO A 571 -13.36 1.92 -2.81
C PRO A 571 -14.68 2.59 -2.48
N ASP A 572 -14.98 3.67 -3.21
CA ASP A 572 -16.33 4.22 -3.20
C ASP A 572 -17.28 3.33 -3.98
N VAL A 573 -18.45 3.03 -3.40
CA VAL A 573 -19.48 2.16 -4.01
C VAL A 573 -20.71 2.97 -4.36
N LEU A 574 -20.86 3.27 -5.65
CA LEU A 574 -21.90 4.09 -6.24
C LEU A 574 -23.07 3.23 -6.74
N TYR A 575 -23.87 2.73 -5.80
CA TYR A 575 -25.05 1.90 -6.09
C TYR A 575 -26.29 2.52 -5.44
N THR A 576 -27.31 2.89 -6.23
CA THR A 576 -28.54 3.52 -5.73
C THR A 576 -29.50 2.49 -5.16
N SER A 577 -30.33 2.90 -4.19
CA SER A 577 -31.29 2.03 -3.52
C SER A 577 -32.46 1.61 -4.41
N LYS A 578 -32.73 2.34 -5.51
CA LYS A 578 -33.77 2.02 -6.49
C LYS A 578 -33.30 2.27 -7.91
N TYR A 579 -33.85 1.49 -8.86
CA TYR A 579 -33.76 1.75 -10.29
C TYR A 579 -35.11 1.43 -10.95
N HIS A 580 -35.78 2.45 -11.49
CA HIS A 580 -36.93 2.29 -12.39
C HIS A 580 -36.44 2.01 -13.81
N VAL A 581 -36.88 0.90 -14.40
CA VAL A 581 -36.35 0.36 -15.65
C VAL A 581 -37.49 0.13 -16.64
N PHE A 582 -37.26 0.44 -17.91
CA PHE A 582 -38.26 0.28 -18.94
C PHE A 582 -38.54 -1.21 -19.21
N PRO A 583 -39.79 -1.70 -19.16
CA PRO A 583 -40.10 -3.12 -19.38
C PRO A 583 -39.77 -3.55 -20.80
N GLY A 584 -39.21 -4.75 -20.96
CA GLY A 584 -38.77 -5.30 -22.26
C GLY A 584 -37.42 -4.80 -22.76
N SER A 585 -36.81 -3.80 -22.11
CA SER A 585 -35.48 -3.29 -22.47
C SER A 585 -34.35 -4.21 -21.95
N GLN A 586 -33.11 -3.95 -22.37
CA GLN A 586 -31.91 -4.53 -21.75
C GLN A 586 -31.35 -3.53 -20.73
N LEU A 587 -31.10 -3.99 -19.50
CA LEU A 587 -30.39 -3.24 -18.48
C LEU A 587 -28.99 -3.80 -18.27
N ASN A 588 -27.98 -2.93 -18.27
CA ASN A 588 -26.61 -3.27 -17.87
C ASN A 588 -26.22 -2.40 -16.67
N ILE A 589 -25.50 -2.98 -15.71
CA ILE A 589 -24.86 -2.29 -14.59
C ILE A 589 -23.37 -2.60 -14.69
N TYR A 590 -22.58 -1.61 -15.12
CA TYR A 590 -21.15 -1.80 -15.37
C TYR A 590 -20.33 -1.73 -14.08
N ASN A 591 -19.50 -2.75 -13.85
CA ASN A 591 -18.74 -2.91 -12.60
C ASN A 591 -17.84 -1.70 -12.33
N LYS A 592 -17.25 -1.13 -13.39
CA LYS A 592 -16.40 0.07 -13.30
C LYS A 592 -17.15 1.32 -12.87
N ASN A 593 -18.43 1.41 -13.16
CA ASN A 593 -19.23 2.57 -12.78
C ASN A 593 -19.75 2.48 -11.34
N VAL A 594 -19.78 1.27 -10.79
CA VAL A 594 -20.23 0.97 -9.42
C VAL A 594 -19.09 1.12 -8.42
N CYS A 595 -17.96 0.47 -8.68
CA CYS A 595 -16.80 0.50 -7.78
C CYS A 595 -15.80 1.54 -8.29
N VAL A 596 -15.52 2.56 -7.48
CA VAL A 596 -14.53 3.60 -7.78
C VAL A 596 -13.37 3.45 -6.78
N PRO A 597 -12.25 2.84 -7.21
CA PRO A 597 -11.05 2.69 -6.37
C PRO A 597 -10.47 4.03 -5.92
N GLN A 598 -9.64 4.00 -4.88
CA GLN A 598 -8.86 5.16 -4.45
C GLN A 598 -7.80 5.56 -5.49
N PHE A 599 -7.23 6.76 -5.35
CA PHE A 599 -6.20 7.27 -6.26
C PHE A 599 -5.00 6.30 -6.36
N GLY A 600 -4.58 5.99 -7.59
CA GLY A 600 -3.52 5.02 -7.86
C GLY A 600 -3.92 3.54 -7.78
N ASP A 601 -5.17 3.22 -7.43
CA ASP A 601 -5.72 1.86 -7.41
C ASP A 601 -6.56 1.56 -8.68
N ASN A 602 -6.85 0.29 -8.95
CA ASN A 602 -7.59 -0.17 -10.13
C ASN A 602 -8.77 -1.09 -9.75
N ASN A 603 -9.82 -1.05 -10.56
CA ASN A 603 -11.02 -1.88 -10.47
C ASN A 603 -10.72 -3.38 -10.49
N ASP A 604 -9.65 -3.81 -11.15
CA ASP A 604 -9.24 -5.22 -11.20
C ASP A 604 -8.84 -5.79 -9.83
N ASN A 605 -8.58 -4.93 -8.84
CA ASN A 605 -8.27 -5.34 -7.47
C ASN A 605 -9.54 -5.69 -6.65
N TYR A 606 -10.72 -5.51 -7.22
CA TYR A 606 -12.00 -5.73 -6.55
C TYR A 606 -12.88 -6.70 -7.31
N VAL A 607 -13.62 -7.52 -6.55
CA VAL A 607 -14.65 -8.41 -7.07
C VAL A 607 -16.01 -7.86 -6.66
N LEU A 608 -16.89 -7.65 -7.63
CA LEU A 608 -18.29 -7.32 -7.38
C LEU A 608 -19.09 -8.62 -7.49
N ASN A 609 -19.85 -8.95 -6.46
CA ASN A 609 -20.74 -10.10 -6.44
C ASN A 609 -22.18 -9.59 -6.32
N TYR A 610 -22.96 -9.78 -7.38
CA TYR A 610 -24.37 -9.43 -7.42
C TYR A 610 -25.19 -10.65 -7.02
N ASP A 611 -26.00 -10.51 -5.97
CA ASP A 611 -26.83 -11.57 -5.43
C ASP A 611 -28.31 -11.17 -5.52
N GLY A 612 -29.12 -12.03 -6.11
CA GLY A 612 -30.56 -11.79 -6.26
C GLY A 612 -31.21 -12.70 -7.30
N PRO A 613 -32.54 -12.61 -7.45
CA PRO A 613 -33.32 -13.60 -8.18
C PRO A 613 -33.32 -13.40 -9.71
N VAL A 614 -32.73 -12.32 -10.22
CA VAL A 614 -32.79 -11.95 -11.65
C VAL A 614 -31.42 -11.54 -12.19
N GLY A 615 -31.32 -11.57 -13.52
CA GLY A 615 -30.14 -11.13 -14.26
C GLY A 615 -29.00 -12.14 -14.30
N LYS A 616 -27.90 -11.73 -14.93
CA LYS A 616 -26.69 -12.55 -15.15
C LYS A 616 -25.47 -11.68 -14.92
N GLN A 617 -24.53 -12.18 -14.11
CA GLN A 617 -23.26 -11.52 -13.88
C GLN A 617 -22.21 -11.95 -14.92
N TYR A 618 -21.62 -10.96 -15.60
CA TYR A 618 -20.53 -11.11 -16.56
C TYR A 618 -19.27 -10.40 -16.05
N LYS A 619 -18.16 -10.57 -16.78
CA LYS A 619 -16.86 -9.98 -16.41
C LYS A 619 -16.90 -8.45 -16.23
N ARG A 620 -17.58 -7.73 -17.13
CA ARG A 620 -17.58 -6.25 -17.12
C ARG A 620 -18.83 -5.66 -16.46
N GLN A 621 -19.89 -6.44 -16.32
CA GLN A 621 -21.23 -5.95 -15.96
C GLN A 621 -22.14 -7.04 -15.41
N TRP A 622 -23.12 -6.64 -14.62
CA TRP A 622 -24.36 -7.41 -14.44
C TRP A 622 -25.38 -6.98 -15.50
N ARG A 623 -26.16 -7.92 -16.05
CA ARG A 623 -27.14 -7.66 -17.10
C ARG A 623 -28.47 -8.33 -16.81
N LEU A 624 -29.56 -7.61 -17.08
CA LEU A 624 -30.92 -8.14 -17.14
C LEU A 624 -31.50 -7.92 -18.54
N ASP A 625 -31.83 -9.01 -19.22
CA ASP A 625 -32.26 -9.00 -20.61
C ASP A 625 -33.22 -10.16 -20.95
N PRO A 626 -34.48 -9.89 -21.32
CA PRO A 626 -35.15 -8.59 -21.20
C PRO A 626 -35.49 -8.27 -19.74
N VAL A 627 -35.75 -6.99 -19.46
CA VAL A 627 -36.34 -6.53 -18.19
C VAL A 627 -37.78 -7.04 -18.10
N PRO A 628 -38.14 -7.87 -17.09
CA PRO A 628 -39.50 -8.35 -16.92
C PRO A 628 -40.49 -7.20 -16.72
N GLU A 629 -41.75 -7.40 -17.10
CA GLU A 629 -42.83 -6.47 -16.75
C GLU A 629 -43.24 -6.60 -15.29
N SER A 630 -43.77 -5.52 -14.71
CA SER A 630 -44.25 -5.48 -13.32
C SER A 630 -43.25 -5.98 -12.27
N MET A 631 -41.96 -5.76 -12.52
CA MET A 631 -40.88 -6.24 -11.66
C MET A 631 -40.78 -5.40 -10.39
N ASN A 632 -40.55 -6.08 -9.26
CA ASN A 632 -40.17 -5.50 -7.98
C ASN A 632 -39.21 -6.47 -7.30
N GLN A 633 -37.93 -6.38 -7.64
CA GLN A 633 -36.92 -7.35 -7.22
C GLN A 633 -35.76 -6.66 -6.53
N THR A 634 -35.40 -7.19 -5.36
CA THR A 634 -34.26 -6.70 -4.59
C THR A 634 -32.99 -7.43 -5.00
N MET A 635 -31.95 -6.66 -5.34
CA MET A 635 -30.61 -7.14 -5.65
C MET A 635 -29.65 -6.64 -4.56
N ALA A 636 -28.85 -7.54 -4.00
CA ALA A 636 -27.71 -7.21 -3.16
C ALA A 636 -26.43 -7.15 -4.00
N LEU A 637 -25.52 -6.28 -3.59
CA LEU A 637 -24.17 -6.15 -4.15
C LEU A 637 -23.17 -6.26 -3.00
N TYR A 638 -22.19 -7.14 -3.16
CA TYR A 638 -21.03 -7.24 -2.30
C TYR A 638 -19.78 -6.82 -3.07
N VAL A 639 -19.03 -5.87 -2.55
CA VAL A 639 -17.73 -5.46 -3.09
C VAL A 639 -16.65 -6.06 -2.21
N MET A 640 -15.77 -6.85 -2.82
CA MET A 640 -14.81 -7.70 -2.13
C MET A 640 -13.38 -7.42 -2.59
N ARG A 641 -12.41 -7.58 -1.69
CA ARG A 641 -10.98 -7.66 -2.02
C ARG A 641 -10.46 -8.98 -1.48
N GLY A 642 -10.09 -9.90 -2.36
CA GLY A 642 -9.84 -11.29 -1.98
C GLY A 642 -11.11 -11.97 -1.46
N ARG A 643 -11.10 -12.43 -0.20
CA ARG A 643 -12.25 -13.05 0.46
C ARG A 643 -13.02 -12.10 1.39
N ASP A 644 -12.51 -10.90 1.60
CA ASP A 644 -13.09 -9.93 2.53
C ASP A 644 -14.14 -9.08 1.81
N VAL A 645 -15.32 -8.95 2.41
CA VAL A 645 -16.36 -8.02 1.95
C VAL A 645 -16.05 -6.65 2.51
N LEU A 646 -15.68 -5.71 1.64
CA LEU A 646 -15.37 -4.33 2.02
C LEU A 646 -16.64 -3.47 2.15
N ALA A 647 -17.63 -3.74 1.28
CA ALA A 647 -18.88 -3.01 1.28
C ALA A 647 -20.03 -3.88 0.80
N SER A 648 -21.24 -3.59 1.29
CA SER A 648 -22.48 -4.15 0.75
C SER A 648 -23.51 -3.06 0.50
N LYS A 649 -24.29 -3.22 -0.56
CA LYS A 649 -25.39 -2.33 -0.95
C LYS A 649 -26.57 -3.15 -1.45
N VAL A 650 -27.76 -2.55 -1.41
CA VAL A 650 -29.00 -3.17 -1.89
C VAL A 650 -29.69 -2.19 -2.83
N GLN A 651 -30.22 -2.70 -3.94
CA GLN A 651 -30.99 -1.95 -4.92
C GLN A 651 -32.31 -2.68 -5.20
N ASN A 652 -33.40 -1.93 -5.23
CA ASN A 652 -34.69 -2.42 -5.70
C ASN A 652 -34.90 -2.06 -7.18
N LEU A 653 -35.01 -3.09 -8.02
CA LEU A 653 -35.29 -2.96 -9.44
C LEU A 653 -36.79 -2.99 -9.68
N LEU A 654 -37.28 -1.94 -10.34
CA LEU A 654 -38.70 -1.66 -10.52
C LEU A 654 -39.06 -1.51 -12.00
N SER A 655 -40.10 -2.19 -12.46
CA SER A 655 -40.70 -1.98 -13.78
C SER A 655 -42.23 -2.07 -13.70
N VAL A 656 -42.91 -1.71 -14.78
CA VAL A 656 -44.38 -1.78 -14.89
C VAL A 656 -44.82 -2.67 -16.04
N GLY A 657 -46.12 -2.89 -16.19
CA GLY A 657 -46.71 -3.54 -17.36
C GLY A 657 -46.40 -2.79 -18.66
N LEU A 658 -46.28 -3.51 -19.78
CA LEU A 658 -46.07 -2.91 -21.10
C LEU A 658 -47.16 -1.90 -21.47
N ASN A 659 -48.39 -2.13 -21.03
CA ASN A 659 -49.55 -1.27 -21.29
C ASN A 659 -49.72 -0.08 -20.32
N ALA A 660 -48.79 0.13 -19.38
CA ALA A 660 -48.85 1.27 -18.45
C ALA A 660 -48.82 2.61 -19.22
N GLY A 661 -49.66 3.57 -18.81
CA GLY A 661 -49.79 4.86 -19.52
C GLY A 661 -50.44 4.79 -20.90
N ASN A 662 -51.18 3.72 -21.25
CA ASN A 662 -51.85 3.62 -22.54
C ASN A 662 -52.79 4.82 -22.80
N GLY A 663 -52.58 5.51 -23.92
CA GLY A 663 -53.36 6.69 -24.31
C GLY A 663 -53.03 7.95 -23.50
N VAL A 664 -52.02 7.91 -22.63
CA VAL A 664 -51.55 9.04 -21.84
C VAL A 664 -50.39 9.72 -22.57
N THR A 665 -50.40 11.05 -22.60
CA THR A 665 -49.24 11.87 -22.98
C THR A 665 -48.71 12.61 -21.76
N ARG A 666 -47.43 12.42 -21.41
CA ARG A 666 -46.79 13.11 -20.27
C ARG A 666 -45.89 14.24 -20.73
N ASP A 667 -45.95 15.38 -20.05
CA ASP A 667 -44.98 16.45 -20.28
C ASP A 667 -43.60 16.07 -19.76
N PHE A 668 -42.58 16.37 -20.55
CA PHE A 668 -41.19 16.12 -20.23
C PHE A 668 -40.36 17.39 -20.47
N LEU A 669 -39.64 17.84 -19.46
CA LEU A 669 -38.66 18.92 -19.58
C LEU A 669 -37.28 18.38 -19.19
N LEU A 670 -36.29 18.62 -20.04
CA LEU A 670 -34.89 18.31 -19.76
C LEU A 670 -34.12 19.60 -19.50
N ILE A 671 -33.60 19.77 -18.29
CA ILE A 671 -32.61 20.80 -17.93
C ILE A 671 -31.24 20.12 -17.92
N ALA A 672 -30.37 20.48 -18.85
CA ALA A 672 -29.14 19.72 -19.08
C ALA A 672 -27.93 20.56 -19.54
N ASP A 673 -26.75 19.95 -19.51
CA ASP A 673 -25.54 20.54 -20.06
C ASP A 673 -25.35 20.19 -21.56
N SER A 674 -24.11 20.22 -22.04
CA SER A 674 -23.77 19.87 -23.43
C SER A 674 -24.24 18.47 -23.84
N THR A 675 -24.39 17.54 -22.90
CA THR A 675 -24.78 16.16 -23.20
C THR A 675 -26.27 16.02 -23.54
N GLY A 676 -27.10 16.99 -23.14
CA GLY A 676 -28.52 17.05 -23.51
C GLY A 676 -28.83 17.91 -24.74
N THR A 677 -27.85 18.62 -25.30
CA THR A 677 -28.06 19.62 -26.36
C THR A 677 -28.70 19.06 -27.64
N GLY A 678 -29.41 19.93 -28.35
CA GLY A 678 -30.06 19.57 -29.62
C GLY A 678 -31.17 18.55 -29.38
N LYS A 679 -31.00 17.34 -29.92
CA LYS A 679 -31.92 16.20 -29.73
C LYS A 679 -31.23 14.96 -29.15
N LYS A 680 -30.05 15.10 -28.53
CA LYS A 680 -29.25 13.96 -28.07
C LYS A 680 -30.03 13.03 -27.14
N ILE A 681 -30.66 13.57 -26.11
CA ILE A 681 -31.47 12.77 -25.16
C ILE A 681 -32.95 12.73 -25.57
N THR A 682 -33.53 13.86 -25.98
CA THR A 682 -34.96 13.95 -26.33
C THR A 682 -35.32 13.18 -27.60
N GLY A 683 -34.40 13.05 -28.56
CA GLY A 683 -34.59 12.27 -29.79
C GLY A 683 -34.84 10.79 -29.50
N PRO A 684 -33.88 10.07 -28.91
CA PRO A 684 -34.07 8.66 -28.53
C PRO A 684 -35.28 8.42 -27.61
N LEU A 685 -35.57 9.33 -26.66
CA LEU A 685 -36.77 9.25 -25.83
C LEU A 685 -38.05 9.26 -26.67
N MET A 686 -38.17 10.23 -27.60
CA MET A 686 -39.34 10.44 -28.43
C MET A 686 -39.50 9.41 -29.54
N ASP A 687 -38.42 9.10 -30.26
CA ASP A 687 -38.47 8.35 -31.50
C ASP A 687 -38.33 6.84 -31.26
N ASP A 688 -37.33 6.45 -30.47
CA ASP A 688 -36.98 5.04 -30.28
C ASP A 688 -37.82 4.37 -29.20
N ILE A 689 -38.10 5.09 -28.10
CA ILE A 689 -38.75 4.54 -26.91
C ILE A 689 -40.25 4.87 -26.92
N PHE A 690 -40.65 6.11 -26.66
CA PHE A 690 -42.06 6.50 -26.56
C PHE A 690 -42.77 6.62 -27.92
N GLY A 691 -42.02 6.63 -29.02
CA GLY A 691 -42.58 6.54 -30.37
C GLY A 691 -43.27 5.20 -30.61
N ASN A 692 -42.71 4.14 -30.03
CA ASN A 692 -43.20 2.76 -30.14
C ASN A 692 -44.06 2.31 -28.95
N ASP A 693 -44.02 3.04 -27.84
CA ASP A 693 -44.79 2.73 -26.63
C ASP A 693 -46.26 3.20 -26.68
N VAL A 694 -47.13 2.61 -25.87
CA VAL A 694 -48.54 3.03 -25.75
C VAL A 694 -48.73 4.35 -25.00
N MET A 695 -47.73 4.74 -24.18
CA MET A 695 -47.64 6.07 -23.58
C MET A 695 -46.81 6.97 -24.48
N LYS A 696 -47.21 8.22 -24.62
CA LYS A 696 -46.47 9.26 -25.34
C LYS A 696 -45.88 10.28 -24.38
N ILE A 697 -44.91 11.05 -24.86
CA ILE A 697 -44.40 12.22 -24.13
C ILE A 697 -44.47 13.46 -25.01
N ARG A 698 -44.54 14.63 -24.38
CA ARG A 698 -44.46 15.94 -25.02
C ARG A 698 -43.29 16.71 -24.42
N CYS A 699 -42.28 16.98 -25.23
CA CYS A 699 -41.11 17.76 -24.82
C CYS A 699 -41.44 19.25 -24.67
N ILE A 700 -41.14 19.83 -23.51
CA ILE A 700 -41.28 21.24 -23.16
C ILE A 700 -39.89 21.89 -23.14
N GLY A 701 -39.76 23.12 -23.63
CA GLY A 701 -38.48 23.80 -23.73
C GLY A 701 -38.41 24.82 -24.87
N GLU A 702 -37.42 25.69 -24.82
CA GLU A 702 -37.15 26.68 -25.88
C GLU A 702 -35.99 26.24 -26.78
N GLN A 703 -35.06 25.43 -26.27
CA GLN A 703 -33.88 24.95 -26.99
C GLN A 703 -34.16 23.70 -27.82
N GLY A 704 -33.34 23.48 -28.85
CA GLY A 704 -33.42 22.31 -29.72
C GLY A 704 -34.46 22.39 -30.85
N PRO A 705 -34.52 21.37 -31.72
CA PRO A 705 -35.46 21.32 -32.85
C PRO A 705 -36.93 21.26 -32.40
N ALA A 706 -37.85 21.68 -33.27
CA ALA A 706 -39.29 21.55 -33.02
C ALA A 706 -39.67 20.09 -32.74
N GLY A 707 -40.49 19.86 -31.71
CA GLY A 707 -40.89 18.52 -31.25
C GLY A 707 -39.94 17.85 -30.25
N TYR A 708 -38.67 18.29 -30.18
CA TYR A 708 -37.62 17.70 -29.33
C TYR A 708 -37.08 18.69 -28.29
N LYS A 709 -37.93 19.65 -27.93
CA LYS A 709 -37.56 20.82 -27.13
C LYS A 709 -36.99 20.44 -25.76
N ASN A 710 -36.02 21.23 -25.30
CA ASN A 710 -35.38 21.08 -23.99
C ASN A 710 -34.79 22.42 -23.55
N GLU A 711 -34.06 22.40 -22.43
CA GLU A 711 -33.31 23.54 -21.89
C GLU A 711 -31.84 23.18 -21.68
N ALA A 712 -31.29 22.37 -22.58
CA ALA A 712 -29.90 21.98 -22.51
C ALA A 712 -28.97 23.07 -23.05
N ILE A 713 -27.93 23.43 -22.28
CA ILE A 713 -26.96 24.48 -22.63
C ILE A 713 -25.54 23.93 -22.52
N SER A 714 -24.74 24.06 -23.59
CA SER A 714 -23.33 23.63 -23.55
C SER A 714 -22.52 24.37 -22.49
N GLY A 715 -21.71 23.62 -21.73
CA GLY A 715 -20.89 24.18 -20.66
C GLY A 715 -21.69 24.63 -19.43
N ALA A 716 -23.00 24.35 -19.39
CA ALA A 716 -23.84 24.80 -18.30
C ALA A 716 -23.48 24.16 -16.96
N ARG A 717 -23.59 25.00 -15.96
CA ARG A 717 -23.51 24.71 -14.55
C ARG A 717 -24.90 24.88 -13.94
N VAL A 718 -25.14 24.40 -12.73
CA VAL A 718 -26.39 24.69 -12.00
C VAL A 718 -26.58 26.19 -11.84
N ASP A 719 -25.47 26.93 -11.68
CA ASP A 719 -25.47 28.38 -11.62
C ASP A 719 -26.01 29.05 -12.89
N THR A 720 -25.84 28.40 -14.05
CA THR A 720 -26.38 28.87 -15.34
C THR A 720 -27.90 28.96 -15.30
N PHE A 721 -28.56 28.02 -14.65
CA PHE A 721 -30.01 27.98 -14.51
C PHE A 721 -30.49 28.71 -13.25
N TYR A 722 -29.62 28.90 -12.27
CA TYR A 722 -29.97 29.57 -11.01
C TYR A 722 -29.87 31.09 -11.09
N THR A 723 -28.89 31.63 -11.82
CA THR A 723 -28.65 33.08 -11.98
C THR A 723 -29.04 33.57 -13.37
N ALA A 724 -28.72 34.81 -13.73
CA ALA A 724 -29.09 35.41 -15.02
C ALA A 724 -28.55 34.66 -16.28
N GLY A 725 -27.68 33.66 -16.11
CA GLY A 725 -27.17 32.81 -17.20
C GLY A 725 -25.64 32.71 -17.22
N LEU A 726 -25.10 32.04 -18.22
CA LEU A 726 -23.64 32.03 -18.47
C LEU A 726 -23.22 33.36 -19.11
N PRO A 727 -22.32 34.15 -18.52
CA PRO A 727 -21.80 35.38 -19.15
C PRO A 727 -20.72 35.09 -20.20
N LEU A 728 -20.84 34.00 -20.95
CA LEU A 728 -19.86 33.56 -21.95
C LEU A 728 -20.27 34.03 -23.36
N TYR A 729 -19.44 34.89 -23.95
CA TYR A 729 -19.61 35.40 -25.30
C TYR A 729 -18.83 34.51 -26.27
N LYS A 730 -19.52 33.89 -27.24
CA LYS A 730 -18.83 33.06 -28.25
C LYS A 730 -18.26 33.95 -29.34
N ILE A 731 -16.94 33.96 -29.47
CA ILE A 731 -16.20 34.65 -30.52
C ILE A 731 -16.08 33.71 -31.71
N ASN A 732 -16.85 33.98 -32.78
CA ASN A 732 -16.80 33.15 -33.97
C ASN A 732 -15.59 33.55 -34.82
N ILE A 733 -14.79 32.55 -35.20
CA ILE A 733 -13.51 32.76 -35.87
C ILE A 733 -13.66 32.49 -37.35
N THR A 734 -13.46 33.55 -38.14
CA THR A 734 -13.49 33.49 -39.62
C THR A 734 -12.12 33.28 -40.25
N ALA A 735 -11.04 33.58 -39.53
CA ALA A 735 -9.67 33.28 -39.94
C ALA A 735 -8.98 32.51 -38.82
N THR A 736 -8.59 31.27 -39.10
CA THR A 736 -7.95 30.38 -38.11
C THR A 736 -6.71 31.06 -37.50
N PRO A 737 -6.61 31.18 -36.17
CA PRO A 737 -5.42 31.74 -35.52
C PRO A 737 -4.21 30.83 -35.78
N SER A 738 -3.03 31.42 -35.88
CA SER A 738 -1.77 30.67 -36.02
C SER A 738 -1.49 29.85 -34.76
N VAL A 739 -1.80 30.42 -33.59
CA VAL A 739 -1.87 29.74 -32.30
C VAL A 739 -3.22 30.02 -31.67
N TRP A 740 -3.99 28.96 -31.42
CA TRP A 740 -5.26 29.08 -30.73
C TRP A 740 -5.08 29.63 -29.31
N PRO A 741 -5.96 30.53 -28.84
CA PRO A 741 -5.95 30.96 -27.45
C PRO A 741 -6.11 29.76 -26.52
N GLY A 742 -5.34 29.71 -25.43
CA GLY A 742 -5.47 28.67 -24.40
C GLY A 742 -6.51 29.04 -23.35
N LEU A 743 -7.09 28.05 -22.66
CA LEU A 743 -7.95 28.28 -21.50
C LEU A 743 -7.22 29.14 -20.45
N GLY A 744 -7.91 30.14 -19.90
CA GLY A 744 -7.37 31.11 -18.95
C GLY A 744 -6.59 32.28 -19.57
N SER A 745 -6.36 32.28 -20.89
CA SER A 745 -5.71 33.41 -21.57
C SER A 745 -6.60 34.65 -21.51
N VAL A 746 -6.00 35.82 -21.36
CA VAL A 746 -6.73 37.08 -21.24
C VAL A 746 -6.52 37.90 -22.50
N TYR A 747 -7.62 38.39 -23.08
CA TYR A 747 -7.64 39.30 -24.21
C TYR A 747 -8.36 40.60 -23.85
N SER A 748 -8.06 41.68 -24.55
CA SER A 748 -8.71 42.97 -24.39
C SER A 748 -9.30 43.50 -25.70
N GLN A 749 -10.35 44.30 -25.55
CA GLN A 749 -10.89 45.17 -26.60
C GLN A 749 -11.10 46.56 -25.98
N GLY A 750 -10.20 47.48 -26.26
CA GLY A 750 -10.15 48.76 -25.54
C GLY A 750 -9.83 48.57 -24.05
N SER A 751 -10.65 49.15 -23.17
CA SER A 751 -10.53 49.03 -21.71
C SER A 751 -11.15 47.74 -21.13
N ASN A 752 -11.90 46.99 -21.94
CA ASN A 752 -12.58 45.77 -21.50
C ASN A 752 -11.62 44.59 -21.60
N THR A 753 -11.65 43.71 -20.60
CA THR A 753 -10.83 42.49 -20.58
C THR A 753 -11.70 41.25 -20.47
N TYR A 754 -11.25 40.18 -21.12
CA TYR A 754 -11.98 38.92 -21.23
C TYR A 754 -11.06 37.74 -20.99
N ARG A 755 -11.53 36.74 -20.24
CA ARG A 755 -10.83 35.46 -20.04
C ARG A 755 -11.39 34.42 -20.99
N VAL A 756 -10.52 33.68 -21.65
CA VAL A 756 -10.89 32.55 -22.52
C VAL A 756 -11.28 31.37 -21.64
N ASP A 757 -12.53 30.94 -21.75
CA ASP A 757 -13.12 29.89 -20.91
C ASP A 757 -13.52 28.64 -21.71
N GLU A 758 -13.56 28.72 -23.04
CA GLU A 758 -13.81 27.59 -23.94
C GLU A 758 -13.06 27.81 -25.25
N VAL A 759 -12.53 26.74 -25.85
CA VAL A 759 -11.85 26.79 -27.16
C VAL A 759 -12.36 25.63 -28.00
N ASN A 760 -12.88 25.92 -29.19
CA ASN A 760 -13.42 24.94 -30.12
C ASN A 760 -12.81 25.15 -31.52
N PRO A 761 -11.63 24.53 -31.78
CA PRO A 761 -10.87 24.74 -33.01
C PRO A 761 -11.45 24.00 -34.22
N THR A 762 -12.18 22.92 -33.97
CA THR A 762 -12.85 22.07 -34.95
C THR A 762 -14.34 22.17 -34.68
N GLY A 763 -14.96 23.23 -35.20
CA GLY A 763 -16.42 23.31 -35.21
C GLY A 763 -16.94 21.95 -35.67
N GLY A 764 -17.77 21.28 -34.85
CA GLY A 764 -18.25 19.94 -35.13
C GLY A 764 -18.95 19.86 -36.49
N THR A 765 -19.42 18.70 -36.94
CA THR A 765 -20.02 18.53 -38.27
C THR A 765 -21.12 19.58 -38.53
N GLY A 766 -20.78 20.63 -39.31
CA GLY A 766 -21.64 21.78 -39.62
C GLY A 766 -21.42 23.09 -38.82
N GLY A 767 -20.42 23.19 -37.93
CA GLY A 767 -20.17 24.36 -37.08
C GLY A 767 -18.96 25.22 -37.49
N THR A 768 -19.04 26.53 -37.20
CA THR A 768 -17.92 27.48 -37.33
C THR A 768 -17.00 27.35 -36.11
N ALA A 769 -15.68 27.41 -36.31
CA ALA A 769 -14.71 27.38 -35.20
C ALA A 769 -14.88 28.62 -34.29
N TYR A 770 -14.75 28.46 -32.97
CA TYR A 770 -14.97 29.54 -32.01
C TYR A 770 -14.14 29.38 -30.73
N PHE A 771 -14.04 30.44 -29.94
CA PHE A 771 -13.70 30.34 -28.51
C PHE A 771 -14.64 31.24 -27.71
N SER A 772 -14.92 30.88 -26.46
CA SER A 772 -15.81 31.64 -25.59
C SER A 772 -15.02 32.46 -24.59
N VAL A 773 -15.50 33.67 -24.31
CA VAL A 773 -14.87 34.55 -23.33
C VAL A 773 -15.84 34.99 -22.24
N ALA A 774 -15.38 34.94 -20.99
CA ALA A 774 -16.02 35.58 -19.85
C ALA A 774 -15.54 37.03 -19.74
N VAL A 775 -16.44 37.96 -19.44
CA VAL A 775 -16.07 39.35 -19.15
C VAL A 775 -15.37 39.41 -17.78
N LEU A 776 -14.12 39.86 -17.77
CA LEU A 776 -13.39 40.14 -16.52
C LEU A 776 -13.64 41.58 -16.06
N THR A 777 -13.61 42.53 -16.99
CA THR A 777 -13.88 43.94 -16.72
C THR A 777 -14.62 44.60 -17.88
N GLY A 778 -15.57 45.49 -17.54
CA GLY A 778 -16.29 46.31 -18.52
C GLY A 778 -17.53 45.63 -19.10
N THR A 779 -17.77 45.83 -20.39
CA THR A 779 -18.93 45.26 -21.12
C THR A 779 -18.52 44.10 -22.01
N GLY A 780 -19.50 43.33 -22.49
CA GLY A 780 -19.27 42.25 -23.45
C GLY A 780 -18.57 42.71 -24.74
N PRO A 781 -17.86 41.81 -25.43
CA PRO A 781 -17.20 42.11 -26.69
C PRO A 781 -18.22 42.57 -27.73
N THR A 782 -17.82 43.56 -28.54
CA THR A 782 -18.64 44.03 -29.67
C THR A 782 -18.83 42.91 -30.69
N ASN A 783 -19.92 42.96 -31.46
CA ASN A 783 -20.26 41.87 -32.40
C ASN A 783 -19.15 41.55 -33.40
N THR A 784 -18.32 42.52 -33.80
CA THR A 784 -17.17 42.33 -34.70
C THR A 784 -15.99 43.12 -34.16
N GLY A 785 -14.76 42.62 -34.30
CA GLY A 785 -13.60 43.43 -33.95
C GLY A 785 -12.31 42.65 -33.79
N THR A 786 -11.41 43.24 -33.02
CA THR A 786 -10.07 42.73 -32.74
C THR A 786 -9.88 42.58 -31.23
N LEU A 787 -9.36 41.42 -30.82
CA LEU A 787 -8.92 41.11 -29.48
C LEU A 787 -7.40 41.15 -29.41
N ASN A 788 -6.86 41.87 -28.42
CA ASN A 788 -5.42 41.95 -28.17
C ASN A 788 -5.05 41.11 -26.96
N LYS A 789 -4.05 40.24 -27.07
CA LYS A 789 -3.66 39.38 -25.96
C LYS A 789 -3.02 40.19 -24.84
N VAL A 790 -3.53 40.00 -23.62
CA VAL A 790 -2.99 40.56 -22.38
C VAL A 790 -2.07 39.54 -21.70
N SER A 791 -2.50 38.29 -21.60
CA SER A 791 -1.71 37.20 -21.00
C SER A 791 -2.13 35.82 -21.51
N GLY A 792 -1.27 34.80 -21.33
CA GLY A 792 -1.55 33.41 -21.71
C GLY A 792 -1.12 33.01 -23.12
N SER A 793 -1.64 31.87 -23.59
CA SER A 793 -1.36 31.27 -24.89
C SER A 793 -2.27 31.83 -25.98
N GLY A 794 -1.81 31.80 -27.24
CA GLY A 794 -2.55 32.29 -28.40
C GLY A 794 -1.88 33.44 -29.13
N ASP A 795 -2.39 33.77 -30.31
CA ASP A 795 -1.90 34.89 -31.11
C ASP A 795 -2.02 36.22 -30.35
N ALA A 796 -1.09 37.15 -30.63
CA ALA A 796 -1.10 38.49 -30.03
C ALA A 796 -2.35 39.29 -30.41
N ILE A 797 -2.90 39.01 -31.60
CA ILE A 797 -4.06 39.68 -32.18
C ILE A 797 -4.99 38.61 -32.75
N ILE A 798 -6.27 38.67 -32.41
CA ILE A 798 -7.31 37.83 -32.99
C ILE A 798 -8.39 38.73 -33.59
N ASN A 799 -8.63 38.58 -34.89
CA ASN A 799 -9.75 39.23 -35.57
C ASN A 799 -10.94 38.28 -35.63
N TYR A 800 -12.14 38.80 -35.36
CA TYR A 800 -13.37 38.02 -35.35
C TYR A 800 -14.53 38.81 -35.98
N SER A 801 -15.49 38.10 -36.56
CA SER A 801 -16.52 38.69 -37.42
C SER A 801 -17.95 38.54 -36.91
N SER A 802 -18.16 37.80 -35.82
CA SER A 802 -19.45 37.76 -35.13
C SER A 802 -19.26 37.29 -33.68
N VAL A 803 -20.09 37.81 -32.78
CA VAL A 803 -20.22 37.30 -31.41
C VAL A 803 -21.60 36.72 -31.24
N THR A 804 -21.69 35.50 -30.75
CA THR A 804 -22.96 34.96 -30.26
C THR A 804 -23.08 35.33 -28.79
N GLN A 805 -24.12 36.11 -28.46
CA GLN A 805 -24.39 36.54 -27.09
C GLN A 805 -24.68 35.37 -26.16
N PRO A 806 -24.47 35.56 -24.84
CA PRO A 806 -24.79 34.54 -23.85
C PRO A 806 -26.24 34.06 -23.96
N VAL A 807 -26.46 32.77 -23.70
CA VAL A 807 -27.82 32.23 -23.56
C VAL A 807 -28.44 32.89 -22.33
N VAL A 808 -29.49 33.69 -22.55
CA VAL A 808 -30.28 34.28 -21.46
C VAL A 808 -31.02 33.16 -20.76
N ASN A 809 -30.75 32.96 -19.48
CA ASN A 809 -31.47 31.98 -18.69
C ASN A 809 -32.90 32.46 -18.44
N LYS A 810 -33.87 31.85 -19.14
CA LYS A 810 -35.29 32.19 -19.00
C LYS A 810 -35.92 31.68 -17.70
N PHE A 811 -35.24 30.83 -16.93
CA PHE A 811 -35.67 30.48 -15.58
C PHE A 811 -35.36 31.56 -14.56
N PHE A 812 -34.45 32.48 -14.86
CA PHE A 812 -34.10 33.54 -13.93
C PHE A 812 -35.19 34.60 -13.87
N ASN A 813 -35.86 34.71 -12.73
CA ASN A 813 -36.80 35.78 -12.48
C ASN A 813 -36.04 37.01 -11.93
N PRO A 814 -35.97 38.12 -12.70
CA PRO A 814 -35.21 39.29 -12.31
C PRO A 814 -35.78 39.99 -11.06
N SER A 815 -37.03 39.73 -10.69
CA SER A 815 -37.66 40.27 -9.49
C SER A 815 -37.29 39.50 -8.22
N THR A 816 -37.03 38.20 -8.32
CA THR A 816 -36.63 37.35 -7.17
C THR A 816 -35.14 37.02 -7.17
N ASN A 817 -34.42 37.37 -8.25
CA ASN A 817 -32.99 37.16 -8.46
C ASN A 817 -32.56 35.69 -8.32
N LYS A 818 -33.41 34.75 -8.74
CA LYS A 818 -33.14 33.31 -8.74
C LYS A 818 -33.99 32.54 -9.75
N PHE A 819 -33.77 31.23 -9.84
CA PHE A 819 -34.60 30.30 -10.59
C PHE A 819 -36.07 30.37 -10.16
N ASP A 820 -36.97 30.43 -11.14
CA ASP A 820 -38.42 30.42 -10.95
C ASP A 820 -39.12 29.70 -12.12
N PHE A 821 -39.68 28.54 -11.82
CA PHE A 821 -40.34 27.68 -12.82
C PHE A 821 -41.65 28.29 -13.36
N ALA A 822 -42.44 28.92 -12.50
CA ALA A 822 -43.71 29.53 -12.89
C ALA A 822 -43.46 30.75 -13.79
N TYR A 823 -42.46 31.56 -13.44
CA TYR A 823 -41.99 32.67 -14.27
C TYR A 823 -41.57 32.18 -15.66
N TYR A 824 -40.70 31.16 -15.74
CA TYR A 824 -40.26 30.58 -17.00
C TYR A 824 -41.41 30.18 -17.93
N LEU A 825 -42.37 29.42 -17.41
CA LEU A 825 -43.53 28.97 -18.18
C LEU A 825 -44.35 30.17 -18.68
N SER A 826 -44.53 31.19 -17.83
CA SER A 826 -45.25 32.42 -18.20
C SER A 826 -44.56 33.20 -19.32
N ILE A 827 -43.24 33.42 -19.26
CA ILE A 827 -42.53 34.24 -20.25
C ILE A 827 -42.25 33.51 -21.57
N THR A 828 -42.34 32.18 -21.55
CA THR A 828 -42.23 31.35 -22.76
C THR A 828 -43.59 30.98 -23.34
N ASN A 829 -44.70 31.39 -22.71
CA ASN A 829 -46.06 30.99 -23.08
C ASN A 829 -46.25 29.46 -23.17
N GLN A 830 -45.57 28.73 -22.28
CA GLN A 830 -45.68 27.28 -22.17
C GLN A 830 -46.51 26.90 -20.94
N THR A 831 -47.04 25.68 -20.94
CA THR A 831 -47.72 25.08 -19.79
C THR A 831 -47.08 23.73 -19.49
N PHE A 832 -47.06 23.34 -18.22
CA PHE A 832 -46.53 22.05 -17.81
C PHE A 832 -47.60 21.30 -17.01
N ALA A 833 -48.03 20.15 -17.51
CA ALA A 833 -49.14 19.40 -16.94
C ALA A 833 -48.74 18.69 -15.63
N SER A 834 -49.73 18.55 -14.74
CA SER A 834 -49.60 17.76 -13.52
C SER A 834 -49.13 16.34 -13.81
N ASN A 835 -48.32 15.79 -12.89
CA ASN A 835 -47.63 14.50 -13.06
C ASN A 835 -46.68 14.43 -14.28
N GLY A 836 -46.29 15.55 -14.89
CA GLY A 836 -45.17 15.59 -15.83
C GLY A 836 -43.83 15.30 -15.14
N THR A 837 -42.77 15.14 -15.93
CA THR A 837 -41.42 14.86 -15.42
C THR A 837 -40.43 15.93 -15.83
N VAL A 838 -39.74 16.52 -14.86
CA VAL A 838 -38.56 17.37 -15.08
C VAL A 838 -37.32 16.54 -14.80
N ALA A 839 -36.47 16.32 -15.81
CA ALA A 839 -35.17 15.68 -15.64
C ALA A 839 -34.06 16.74 -15.54
N ILE A 840 -33.22 16.64 -14.52
CA ILE A 840 -32.06 17.51 -14.31
C ILE A 840 -30.80 16.67 -14.54
N GLN A 841 -30.04 17.00 -15.59
CA GLN A 841 -28.73 16.43 -15.89
C GLN A 841 -27.70 17.56 -15.84
N ILE A 842 -27.24 17.93 -14.66
CA ILE A 842 -26.20 18.95 -14.48
C ILE A 842 -25.21 18.44 -13.43
N GLY A 843 -23.95 18.85 -13.48
CA GLY A 843 -22.94 18.41 -12.51
C GLY A 843 -21.58 18.17 -13.12
N ILE A 844 -21.50 17.87 -14.43
CA ILE A 844 -20.22 17.65 -15.10
C ILE A 844 -19.35 18.89 -14.96
N ASN A 845 -19.88 20.06 -15.37
CA ASN A 845 -19.10 21.31 -15.41
C ASN A 845 -18.86 21.93 -14.02
N GLU A 846 -19.62 21.55 -13.00
CA GLU A 846 -19.38 21.91 -11.59
C GLU A 846 -18.01 21.40 -11.14
N ILE A 847 -17.83 20.08 -11.28
CA ILE A 847 -16.70 19.36 -10.70
C ILE A 847 -15.60 19.05 -11.70
N PHE A 848 -15.79 19.35 -13.00
CA PHE A 848 -14.80 19.06 -14.05
C PHE A 848 -13.41 19.60 -13.70
N SER A 849 -13.34 20.86 -13.26
CA SER A 849 -12.06 21.52 -12.96
C SER A 849 -11.60 21.34 -11.50
N ALA A 850 -12.24 20.49 -10.70
CA ALA A 850 -11.89 20.34 -9.29
C ALA A 850 -10.63 19.47 -9.17
N VAL A 851 -9.55 20.06 -8.62
CA VAL A 851 -8.24 19.41 -8.48
C VAL A 851 -7.92 18.99 -7.05
N THR A 852 -8.77 19.37 -6.08
CA THR A 852 -8.65 18.94 -4.67
C THR A 852 -10.02 18.53 -4.14
N LEU A 853 -10.01 17.66 -3.12
CA LEU A 853 -11.25 17.21 -2.48
C LEU A 853 -12.02 18.36 -1.82
N SER A 854 -11.33 19.32 -1.18
CA SER A 854 -11.96 20.48 -0.53
C SER A 854 -12.64 21.41 -1.55
N ASP A 855 -12.01 21.65 -2.70
CA ASP A 855 -12.62 22.41 -3.80
C ASP A 855 -13.84 21.66 -4.36
N ALA A 856 -13.74 20.35 -4.58
CA ALA A 856 -14.87 19.52 -5.02
C ALA A 856 -16.04 19.60 -4.03
N GLN A 857 -15.79 19.43 -2.73
CA GLN A 857 -16.81 19.51 -1.67
C GLN A 857 -17.50 20.88 -1.65
N THR A 858 -16.73 21.97 -1.68
CA THR A 858 -17.27 23.34 -1.67
C THR A 858 -18.19 23.58 -2.88
N ARG A 859 -17.78 23.15 -4.07
CA ARG A 859 -18.58 23.28 -5.29
C ARG A 859 -19.86 22.44 -5.23
N VAL A 860 -19.75 21.23 -4.70
CA VAL A 860 -20.87 20.31 -4.54
C VAL A 860 -21.90 20.86 -3.54
N ASP A 861 -21.48 21.44 -2.41
CA ASP A 861 -22.39 22.03 -1.43
C ASP A 861 -23.16 23.23 -2.02
N ILE A 862 -22.46 24.10 -2.75
CA ILE A 862 -23.09 25.21 -3.50
C ILE A 862 -24.10 24.67 -4.52
N ALA A 863 -23.76 23.59 -5.22
CA ALA A 863 -24.63 23.02 -6.23
C ALA A 863 -25.88 22.39 -5.62
N ILE A 864 -25.76 21.62 -4.53
CA ILE A 864 -26.90 20.99 -3.85
C ILE A 864 -27.88 22.03 -3.31
N ALA A 865 -27.38 23.12 -2.71
CA ALA A 865 -28.26 24.19 -2.23
C ALA A 865 -29.14 24.75 -3.36
N LYS A 866 -28.55 24.97 -4.54
CA LYS A 866 -29.27 25.45 -5.73
C LYS A 866 -30.22 24.41 -6.31
N TYR A 867 -29.83 23.13 -6.31
CA TYR A 867 -30.73 22.03 -6.69
C TYR A 867 -31.99 22.02 -5.80
N ASN A 868 -31.82 22.17 -4.48
CA ASN A 868 -32.93 22.20 -3.52
C ASN A 868 -33.87 23.40 -3.78
N ASP A 869 -33.33 24.57 -4.14
CA ASP A 869 -34.15 25.73 -4.52
C ASP A 869 -34.88 25.52 -5.86
N ILE A 870 -34.23 24.93 -6.86
CA ILE A 870 -34.84 24.57 -8.15
C ILE A 870 -35.99 23.59 -7.93
N ILE A 871 -35.76 22.52 -7.16
CA ILE A 871 -36.77 21.51 -6.79
C ILE A 871 -37.96 22.18 -6.10
N SER A 872 -37.69 23.03 -5.11
CA SER A 872 -38.72 23.75 -4.37
C SER A 872 -39.55 24.66 -5.28
N SER A 873 -38.91 25.34 -6.25
CA SER A 873 -39.59 26.19 -7.22
C SER A 873 -40.50 25.39 -8.16
N ILE A 874 -40.04 24.23 -8.66
CA ILE A 874 -40.85 23.34 -9.51
C ILE A 874 -42.07 22.83 -8.74
N HIS A 875 -41.89 22.38 -7.49
CA HIS A 875 -43.01 21.89 -6.67
C HIS A 875 -43.93 22.99 -6.15
N ALA A 876 -43.44 24.23 -6.03
CA ALA A 876 -44.28 25.39 -5.74
C ALA A 876 -45.25 25.70 -6.89
N TYR A 877 -44.87 25.42 -8.13
CA TYR A 877 -45.77 25.48 -9.28
C TYR A 877 -46.79 24.33 -9.25
N ASP A 878 -46.31 23.08 -9.11
CA ASP A 878 -47.17 21.91 -8.94
C ASP A 878 -46.41 20.77 -8.21
N SER A 879 -46.85 20.43 -7.00
CA SER A 879 -46.24 19.40 -6.16
C SER A 879 -46.40 17.98 -6.69
N THR A 880 -47.23 17.77 -7.72
CA THR A 880 -47.39 16.48 -8.39
C THR A 880 -46.31 16.21 -9.44
N ILE A 881 -45.56 17.23 -9.88
CA ILE A 881 -44.47 17.07 -10.83
C ILE A 881 -43.40 16.15 -10.25
N ARG A 882 -42.92 15.23 -11.09
CA ARG A 882 -41.84 14.30 -10.74
C ARG A 882 -40.53 14.92 -11.17
N ILE A 883 -39.54 14.87 -10.29
CA ILE A 883 -38.21 15.42 -10.57
C ILE A 883 -37.23 14.25 -10.59
N GLY A 884 -36.62 14.03 -11.75
CA GLY A 884 -35.59 13.03 -11.95
C GLY A 884 -34.22 13.68 -11.97
N ILE A 885 -33.39 13.44 -10.97
CA ILE A 885 -32.00 13.89 -10.96
C ILE A 885 -31.16 12.77 -11.58
N VAL A 886 -30.60 13.04 -12.76
CA VAL A 886 -29.75 12.09 -13.47
C VAL A 886 -28.41 12.03 -12.75
N VAL A 887 -28.10 10.88 -12.14
CA VAL A 887 -26.78 10.67 -11.53
C VAL A 887 -25.76 10.73 -12.65
N THR A 888 -24.84 11.70 -12.56
CA THR A 888 -23.88 12.00 -13.60
C THR A 888 -23.05 10.77 -13.95
N PHE A 889 -23.01 10.39 -15.22
CA PHE A 889 -22.29 9.22 -15.70
C PHE A 889 -20.77 9.45 -15.74
N PRO A 890 -19.96 8.40 -15.56
CA PRO A 890 -18.51 8.51 -15.61
C PRO A 890 -17.98 8.80 -17.03
N PRO A 891 -16.77 9.40 -17.11
CA PRO A 891 -16.10 9.65 -18.39
C PRO A 891 -15.49 8.36 -18.95
N THR A 892 -14.95 8.42 -20.18
CA THR A 892 -14.13 7.35 -20.76
C THR A 892 -12.66 7.42 -20.29
N ASP A 893 -11.75 6.78 -21.03
CA ASP A 893 -10.35 6.58 -20.67
C ASP A 893 -9.43 7.77 -20.99
N GLN A 894 -8.16 7.65 -20.57
CA GLN A 894 -7.15 8.69 -20.68
C GLN A 894 -6.82 9.07 -22.13
N ASN A 895 -7.08 8.22 -23.13
CA ASN A 895 -6.82 8.58 -24.53
C ASN A 895 -7.69 9.76 -24.94
N ALA A 896 -8.97 9.72 -24.58
CA ALA A 896 -9.91 10.79 -24.91
C ALA A 896 -9.62 12.08 -24.15
N PHE A 897 -9.14 11.98 -22.89
CA PHE A 897 -8.66 13.15 -22.16
C PHE A 897 -7.44 13.77 -22.82
N GLY A 898 -6.49 12.95 -23.26
CA GLY A 898 -5.33 13.41 -24.03
C GLY A 898 -5.74 14.09 -25.34
N GLU A 899 -6.72 13.54 -26.05
CA GLU A 899 -7.26 14.10 -27.28
C GLU A 899 -7.94 15.46 -27.05
N ASN A 900 -8.83 15.57 -26.07
CA ASN A 900 -9.60 16.81 -25.85
C ASN A 900 -8.85 17.88 -25.06
N TYR A 901 -7.96 17.49 -24.15
CA TYR A 901 -7.40 18.39 -23.15
C TYR A 901 -5.87 18.32 -23.07
N SER A 902 -5.21 17.53 -23.91
CA SER A 902 -3.75 17.33 -23.85
C SER A 902 -3.32 16.93 -22.43
N ASN A 903 -2.45 17.71 -21.80
CA ASN A 903 -1.99 17.50 -20.42
C ASN A 903 -2.79 18.31 -19.39
N GLY A 904 -3.80 19.06 -19.80
CA GLY A 904 -4.55 20.00 -18.94
C GLY A 904 -5.58 19.33 -18.04
N GLN A 905 -5.93 18.07 -18.30
CA GLN A 905 -6.86 17.31 -17.48
C GLN A 905 -6.48 15.82 -17.43
N TYR A 906 -6.55 15.23 -16.23
CA TYR A 906 -6.26 13.82 -16.00
C TYR A 906 -7.54 13.06 -15.65
N ALA A 907 -7.81 11.94 -16.34
CA ALA A 907 -9.06 11.18 -16.21
C ALA A 907 -9.33 10.73 -14.76
N GLU A 908 -8.29 10.26 -14.07
CA GLU A 908 -8.41 9.81 -12.68
C GLU A 908 -8.70 10.96 -11.74
N MET A 909 -8.12 12.15 -11.95
CA MET A 909 -8.38 13.34 -11.13
C MET A 909 -9.85 13.73 -11.20
N TYR A 910 -10.38 13.86 -12.41
CA TYR A 910 -11.80 14.18 -12.60
C TYR A 910 -12.71 13.11 -11.98
N ARG A 911 -12.43 11.82 -12.22
CA ARG A 911 -13.29 10.72 -11.77
C ARG A 911 -13.24 10.52 -10.24
N LYS A 912 -12.05 10.47 -9.65
CA LYS A 912 -11.81 10.08 -8.24
C LYS A 912 -11.75 11.27 -7.28
N THR A 913 -11.74 12.51 -7.76
CA THR A 913 -11.84 13.71 -6.91
C THR A 913 -13.18 14.41 -7.13
N GLY A 914 -13.41 14.92 -8.33
CA GLY A 914 -14.60 15.73 -8.63
C GLY A 914 -15.88 14.90 -8.68
N LEU A 915 -15.95 13.96 -9.63
CA LEU A 915 -17.16 13.24 -9.97
C LEU A 915 -17.65 12.34 -8.84
N VAL A 916 -16.77 11.57 -8.20
CA VAL A 916 -17.17 10.70 -7.09
C VAL A 916 -17.72 11.50 -5.90
N THR A 917 -17.17 12.68 -5.62
CA THR A 917 -17.68 13.58 -4.57
C THR A 917 -19.09 14.06 -4.88
N TRP A 918 -19.34 14.45 -6.13
CA TRP A 918 -20.66 14.84 -6.61
C TRP A 918 -21.67 13.69 -6.53
N GLN A 919 -21.34 12.52 -7.07
CA GLN A 919 -22.22 11.35 -7.07
C GLN A 919 -22.56 10.89 -5.65
N LYS A 920 -21.57 10.84 -4.74
CA LYS A 920 -21.82 10.49 -3.33
C LYS A 920 -22.77 11.47 -2.67
N ARG A 921 -22.62 12.77 -2.92
CA ARG A 921 -23.51 13.78 -2.35
C ARG A 921 -24.92 13.65 -2.91
N LEU A 922 -25.09 13.38 -4.20
CA LEU A 922 -26.41 13.11 -4.79
C LEU A 922 -27.10 11.91 -4.12
N HIS A 923 -26.36 10.81 -3.91
CA HIS A 923 -26.88 9.64 -3.20
C HIS A 923 -27.33 10.00 -1.78
N GLN A 924 -26.49 10.72 -1.03
CA GLN A 924 -26.81 11.13 0.34
C GLN A 924 -28.05 12.02 0.41
N GLU A 925 -28.15 13.00 -0.47
CA GLU A 925 -29.21 14.03 -0.43
C GLU A 925 -30.55 13.51 -0.97
N TYR A 926 -30.53 12.66 -2.01
CA TYR A 926 -31.74 12.31 -2.77
C TYR A 926 -32.10 10.82 -2.84
N ASP A 927 -31.23 9.90 -2.39
CA ASP A 927 -31.54 8.46 -2.36
C ASP A 927 -32.13 8.03 -1.01
N ASN A 928 -33.23 8.67 -0.62
CA ASN A 928 -33.87 8.43 0.67
C ASN A 928 -35.40 8.58 0.59
N SER A 929 -36.09 8.05 1.60
CA SER A 929 -37.55 8.03 1.65
C SER A 929 -38.19 9.43 1.60
N THR A 930 -37.53 10.45 2.14
CA THR A 930 -38.05 11.84 2.11
C THR A 930 -38.13 12.35 0.68
N SER A 931 -37.04 12.21 -0.09
CA SER A 931 -37.01 12.59 -1.49
C SER A 931 -38.02 11.80 -2.32
N TYR A 932 -38.10 10.48 -2.12
CA TYR A 932 -39.08 9.63 -2.81
C TYR A 932 -40.54 10.05 -2.53
N ASN A 933 -40.87 10.34 -1.26
CA ASN A 933 -42.21 10.80 -0.88
C ASN A 933 -42.53 12.18 -1.46
N ASN A 934 -41.51 13.01 -1.66
CA ASN A 934 -41.62 14.31 -2.33
C ASN A 934 -41.47 14.20 -3.85
N ARG A 935 -41.56 13.00 -4.45
CA ARG A 935 -41.47 12.78 -5.90
C ARG A 935 -40.15 13.27 -6.53
N VAL A 936 -39.08 13.26 -5.76
CA VAL A 936 -37.70 13.48 -6.22
C VAL A 936 -36.99 12.13 -6.28
N TYR A 937 -36.43 11.80 -7.44
CA TYR A 937 -35.86 10.50 -7.73
C TYR A 937 -34.45 10.65 -8.28
N LEU A 938 -33.50 9.84 -7.80
CA LEU A 938 -32.27 9.61 -8.55
C LEU A 938 -32.55 8.66 -9.72
N ILE A 939 -32.07 9.03 -10.90
CA ILE A 939 -32.05 8.18 -12.08
C ILE A 939 -30.60 7.69 -12.26
N PRO A 940 -30.31 6.40 -12.01
CA PRO A 940 -28.94 5.88 -11.95
C PRO A 940 -28.37 5.58 -13.34
N VAL A 941 -28.42 6.56 -14.24
CA VAL A 941 -27.83 6.49 -15.59
C VAL A 941 -26.33 6.20 -15.53
N HIS A 942 -25.65 6.64 -14.48
CA HIS A 942 -24.23 6.36 -14.27
C HIS A 942 -23.92 4.87 -14.25
N LEU A 943 -24.86 4.00 -13.88
CA LEU A 943 -24.67 2.55 -13.89
C LEU A 943 -24.67 1.95 -15.30
N SER A 944 -25.38 2.58 -16.24
CA SER A 944 -25.81 1.97 -17.50
C SER A 944 -25.10 2.50 -18.73
N VAL A 945 -24.37 3.61 -18.63
CA VAL A 945 -23.52 4.12 -19.73
C VAL A 945 -22.20 3.35 -19.76
N ASP A 946 -21.90 2.66 -20.86
CA ASP A 946 -20.65 1.93 -21.01
C ASP A 946 -19.49 2.87 -21.36
N THR A 947 -18.63 3.19 -20.40
CA THR A 947 -17.50 4.09 -20.69
C THR A 947 -16.46 3.54 -21.69
N ASP A 948 -16.58 2.29 -22.11
CA ASP A 948 -15.68 1.69 -23.11
C ASP A 948 -16.26 1.73 -24.52
N TYR A 949 -17.60 1.69 -24.68
CA TYR A 949 -18.26 1.48 -25.98
C TYR A 949 -19.40 2.47 -26.28
N ASP A 950 -19.85 3.25 -25.30
CA ASP A 950 -20.89 4.26 -25.48
C ASP A 950 -20.29 5.65 -25.79
N PHE A 951 -18.98 5.75 -26.09
CA PHE A 951 -18.26 6.99 -26.37
C PHE A 951 -17.71 7.00 -27.81
N PRO A 952 -17.53 8.18 -28.44
CA PRO A 952 -16.99 8.28 -29.80
C PRO A 952 -15.56 7.74 -29.91
N GLU A 953 -15.30 7.00 -30.98
CA GLU A 953 -14.00 6.38 -31.27
C GLU A 953 -13.48 6.75 -32.66
N GLU A 954 -12.16 6.73 -32.84
CA GLU A 954 -11.51 6.78 -34.15
C GLU A 954 -10.52 5.62 -34.31
N THR A 955 -10.30 5.20 -35.55
CA THR A 955 -9.21 4.26 -35.88
C THR A 955 -8.04 5.01 -36.48
N ARG A 956 -6.85 4.88 -35.89
CA ARG A 956 -5.63 5.58 -36.33
C ARG A 956 -4.39 4.68 -36.30
N PRO A 957 -3.31 5.01 -37.04
CA PRO A 957 -2.04 4.28 -36.93
C PRO A 957 -1.44 4.38 -35.53
N VAL A 958 -0.92 3.28 -34.99
CA VAL A 958 -0.30 3.22 -33.63
C VAL A 958 0.93 4.14 -33.49
N SER A 959 1.57 4.46 -34.60
CA SER A 959 2.65 5.44 -34.68
C SER A 959 2.79 5.94 -36.11
N LYS A 960 3.44 7.09 -36.30
CA LYS A 960 3.65 7.67 -37.63
C LYS A 960 4.36 6.67 -38.55
N GLY A 961 3.70 6.29 -39.64
CA GLY A 961 4.23 5.35 -40.63
C GLY A 961 3.99 3.87 -40.33
N SER A 962 3.32 3.54 -39.22
CA SER A 962 2.91 2.17 -38.93
C SER A 962 1.71 1.75 -39.79
N THR A 963 1.71 0.52 -40.27
CA THR A 963 0.54 -0.13 -40.89
C THR A 963 -0.43 -0.72 -39.87
N LYS A 964 -0.01 -0.83 -38.61
CA LYS A 964 -0.87 -1.27 -37.51
C LYS A 964 -1.72 -0.11 -37.04
N THR A 965 -3.01 -0.35 -36.87
CA THR A 965 -3.97 0.63 -36.35
C THR A 965 -4.45 0.26 -34.95
N GLU A 966 -4.90 1.26 -34.21
CA GLU A 966 -5.61 1.15 -32.94
C GLU A 966 -6.94 1.92 -33.02
N THR A 967 -7.91 1.49 -32.22
CA THR A 967 -9.16 2.23 -32.01
C THR A 967 -9.08 2.92 -30.66
N VAL A 968 -9.23 4.24 -30.65
CA VAL A 968 -9.12 5.07 -29.45
C VAL A 968 -10.36 5.93 -29.27
N LYS A 969 -10.73 6.20 -28.02
CA LYS A 969 -11.80 7.16 -27.73
C LYS A 969 -11.29 8.58 -27.94
N ILE A 970 -12.14 9.43 -28.51
CA ILE A 970 -11.79 10.80 -28.90
C ILE A 970 -12.60 11.88 -28.18
N ASN A 971 -13.58 11.49 -27.36
CA ASN A 971 -14.31 12.42 -26.50
C ASN A 971 -14.38 11.91 -25.06
N ALA A 972 -13.83 12.68 -24.12
CA ALA A 972 -13.62 12.26 -22.74
C ALA A 972 -14.91 12.21 -21.92
N VAL A 973 -15.81 13.19 -22.15
CA VAL A 973 -16.97 13.44 -21.28
C VAL A 973 -18.30 13.42 -22.01
N HIS A 974 -18.31 13.45 -23.35
CA HIS A 974 -19.54 13.34 -24.14
C HIS A 974 -19.67 11.93 -24.71
N PRO A 975 -20.70 11.17 -24.28
CA PRO A 975 -21.05 9.91 -24.91
C PRO A 975 -21.44 10.10 -26.38
N ASP A 976 -21.39 9.01 -27.14
CA ASP A 976 -21.77 8.98 -28.54
C ASP A 976 -23.23 9.43 -28.73
N GLU A 977 -23.48 10.15 -29.83
CA GLU A 977 -24.79 10.73 -30.13
C GLU A 977 -25.84 9.66 -30.48
N ILE A 978 -25.41 8.45 -30.82
CA ILE A 978 -26.29 7.32 -31.14
C ILE A 978 -26.38 6.38 -29.95
N LEU A 979 -25.27 5.77 -29.54
CA LEU A 979 -25.28 4.70 -28.53
C LEU A 979 -25.39 5.26 -27.10
N GLY A 980 -24.46 6.12 -26.70
CA GLY A 980 -24.44 6.65 -25.33
C GLY A 980 -25.65 7.51 -25.00
N SER A 981 -26.11 8.31 -25.96
CA SER A 981 -27.33 9.10 -25.82
C SER A 981 -28.59 8.24 -25.67
N LYS A 982 -28.65 7.07 -26.35
CA LYS A 982 -29.72 6.07 -26.13
C LYS A 982 -29.63 5.43 -24.74
N SER A 983 -28.44 5.11 -24.24
CA SER A 983 -28.25 4.57 -22.88
C SER A 983 -28.78 5.55 -21.81
N ILE A 984 -28.50 6.85 -21.98
CA ILE A 984 -29.01 7.90 -21.09
C ILE A 984 -30.54 8.00 -21.18
N ALA A 985 -31.08 8.08 -22.39
CA ALA A 985 -32.52 8.14 -22.64
C ALA A 985 -33.25 6.92 -22.06
N MET A 986 -32.70 5.72 -22.21
CA MET A 986 -33.27 4.48 -21.67
C MET A 986 -33.38 4.54 -20.14
N GLY A 987 -32.34 5.00 -19.45
CA GLY A 987 -32.37 5.19 -18.00
C GLY A 987 -33.44 6.18 -17.55
N ILE A 988 -33.59 7.32 -18.24
CA ILE A 988 -34.63 8.32 -17.95
C ILE A 988 -36.04 7.77 -18.22
N SER A 989 -36.19 7.01 -19.32
CA SER A 989 -37.49 6.48 -19.74
C SER A 989 -38.12 5.54 -18.71
N GLY A 990 -37.30 4.79 -17.96
CA GLY A 990 -37.78 3.88 -16.92
C GLY A 990 -38.58 4.59 -15.85
N LEU A 991 -38.12 5.75 -15.38
CA LEU A 991 -38.85 6.57 -14.41
C LEU A 991 -40.17 7.10 -14.99
N ILE A 992 -40.13 7.63 -16.22
CA ILE A 992 -41.31 8.19 -16.89
C ILE A 992 -42.37 7.09 -17.08
N LYS A 993 -41.97 5.93 -17.61
CA LYS A 993 -42.85 4.78 -17.86
C LYS A 993 -43.44 4.20 -16.58
N PHE A 994 -42.64 4.10 -15.50
CA PHE A 994 -43.09 3.54 -14.23
C PHE A 994 -44.29 4.31 -13.64
N PHE A 995 -44.39 5.60 -13.92
CA PHE A 995 -45.50 6.44 -13.46
C PHE A 995 -46.45 6.89 -14.59
N GLY A 996 -46.47 6.11 -15.68
CA GLY A 996 -47.24 6.38 -16.89
C GLY A 996 -48.74 6.37 -16.69
#